data_AF-A0A2E0URP7-F1
#
_entry.id   AF-A0A2E0URP7-F1
#
_cell.length_a   1.000
_cell.length_b   1.000
_cell.length_c   1.000
_cell.angle_alpha   90.00
_cell.angle_beta   90.00
_cell.angle_gamma   90.00
#
_symmetry.space_group_name_H-M   'P 1'
#
loop_
_entity.id
_entity.type
_entity.pdbx_description
1 polymer ?
#
loop_
_entity_poly.entity_id
_entity_poly.type
_entity_poly.pdbx_seq_one_letter_code
_entity_poly.pdbx_strand_id
1 'polypeptide(L)'
;MKKALILVRDWFKKQWIHYRPGKTTWKGISWGLIGGGCLFWVITQIVMVVPGMLTWVVLLNTLVPPLLILMGAALIHWLLEWLNSWPKMFRWAFIAALVLFSAPFALMVRFDKATVIGTVYLVITTALLCGIVTVLLKTNWNNLRIVKKIGMTTGLIVGIASIVFGMVWLLTPGGKNPENINAALVNIEDVQPMDLPNPSLPGPYTVKTLTYGSGTDLRRPEYGKEVDLISRSVDASPFVQGWKGFVGWVLRSYWGFDLQNLPLNGRIWYPVGDEEYPLVLVVHGNHRQEDFSDPGYAYLGEHLASRGMIVVSVDENFLNGTWTSLFNGEETKNENDARAWMLLEHLRLWKSWNQNEESPFYQKVDWNNLALIGHSRGGEAVAEAALFNTLPTYPDNAKIEFNYHYPIQAVIAIAPIDSQYNPGGVKTPLSDINYLVLHGSMDGDVSSFDGIGQYNRIKFTPDSDHYKAAVYIHGANHGQFNSGWGNSDSGPGLGAGFWNTMAMLPAVEQETTAKVFVSAFLETAFDKNLDYLEIFRDWRVAANWLPETIYLTQYNDSRYIVLADFEEDLNSGTTTLENGEIFSLNFDHWKESILKGKWNQDLSTSVVSLGWDNRTKGSFPAVYGINLPENSIQLNSQDYFVFSMGDTGEDPNTKNKELFPEVNQTPGINFCVELSSGNQKAVIQMDELMLLQPQIKVQLSKAGFMDKAEVGETILQRFYIPLNLLQSKNPQFKLEGINKIVFRFDLSPYGWVVLDDIGFWQEIRNE
;
A
#
# COMPACT_ATOMS: atom_id res chain seq x y z
N MET A 1 50.66 -0.50 31.41
CA MET A 1 49.75 0.22 30.47
C MET A 1 49.50 1.70 30.81
N LYS A 2 48.99 2.06 32.00
CA LYS A 2 48.61 3.46 32.33
C LYS A 2 49.77 4.48 32.22
N LYS A 3 50.97 4.12 32.69
CA LYS A 3 52.19 4.97 32.57
C LYS A 3 52.67 5.13 31.12
N ALA A 4 52.58 4.09 30.30
CA ALA A 4 52.97 4.14 28.89
C ALA A 4 52.03 5.03 28.07
N LEU A 5 50.72 4.94 28.30
CA LEU A 5 49.72 5.83 27.68
C LEU A 5 49.92 7.30 28.07
N ILE A 6 50.33 7.58 29.31
CA ILE A 6 50.65 8.94 29.77
C ILE A 6 51.91 9.46 29.07
N LEU A 7 52.97 8.65 28.99
CA LEU A 7 54.22 9.02 28.32
C LEU A 7 54.02 9.28 26.82
N VAL A 8 53.26 8.43 26.13
CA VAL A 8 52.92 8.62 24.71
C VAL A 8 52.12 9.91 24.53
N ARG A 9 51.07 10.13 25.34
CA ARG A 9 50.26 11.35 25.28
C ARG A 9 51.09 12.61 25.54
N ASP A 10 51.97 12.57 26.54
CA ASP A 10 52.76 13.73 26.94
C ASP A 10 53.90 14.01 25.93
N TRP A 11 54.43 12.96 25.28
CA TRP A 11 55.33 13.09 24.12
C TRP A 11 54.62 13.75 22.94
N PHE A 12 53.42 13.26 22.55
CA PHE A 12 52.63 13.88 21.48
C PHE A 12 52.28 15.34 21.79
N LYS A 13 51.92 15.66 23.05
CA LYS A 13 51.67 17.05 23.46
C LYS A 13 52.92 17.93 23.35
N LYS A 14 54.10 17.41 23.73
CA LYS A 14 55.37 18.15 23.59
C LYS A 14 55.72 18.40 22.12
N GLN A 15 55.62 17.39 21.28
CA GLN A 15 55.90 17.53 19.85
C GLN A 15 54.91 18.50 19.18
N TRP A 16 53.62 18.41 19.50
CA TRP A 16 52.59 19.30 18.97
C TRP A 16 52.85 20.78 19.28
N ILE A 17 53.46 21.12 20.43
CA ILE A 17 53.80 22.49 20.78
C ILE A 17 54.86 23.08 19.83
N HIS A 18 55.77 22.26 19.30
CA HIS A 18 56.83 22.70 18.38
C HIS A 18 56.35 22.81 16.93
N TYR A 19 55.39 21.99 16.52
CA TYR A 19 54.89 21.97 15.13
C TYR A 19 53.57 22.71 14.91
N ARG A 20 52.88 23.18 15.98
CA ARG A 20 51.63 23.92 15.80
C ARG A 20 51.88 25.26 15.12
N PRO A 21 51.08 25.64 14.10
CA PRO A 21 51.18 26.95 13.48
C PRO A 21 50.99 28.07 14.51
N GLY A 22 51.70 29.18 14.32
CA GLY A 22 51.54 30.37 15.15
C GLY A 22 50.17 31.02 14.99
N LYS A 23 49.75 31.88 15.94
CA LYS A 23 48.44 32.58 15.88
C LYS A 23 48.24 33.35 14.56
N THR A 24 49.29 33.98 14.05
CA THR A 24 49.27 34.72 12.78
C THR A 24 49.06 33.79 11.59
N THR A 25 49.71 32.62 11.60
CA THR A 25 49.56 31.60 10.56
C THR A 25 48.14 31.03 10.54
N TRP A 26 47.56 30.72 11.70
CA TRP A 26 46.16 30.30 11.79
C TRP A 26 45.19 31.37 11.31
N LYS A 27 45.39 32.64 11.69
CA LYS A 27 44.58 33.76 11.20
C LYS A 27 44.67 33.88 9.67
N GLY A 28 45.87 33.72 9.10
CA GLY A 28 46.08 33.70 7.65
C GLY A 28 45.39 32.52 6.97
N ILE A 29 45.50 31.31 7.51
CA ILE A 29 44.81 30.11 7.00
C ILE A 29 43.29 30.31 7.04
N SER A 30 42.73 30.83 8.15
CA SER A 30 41.30 31.05 8.29
C SER A 30 40.76 32.06 7.26
N TRP A 31 41.43 33.21 7.10
CA TRP A 31 41.03 34.19 6.08
C TRP A 31 41.25 33.65 4.66
N GLY A 32 42.29 32.85 4.44
CA GLY A 32 42.53 32.17 3.16
C GLY A 32 41.45 31.15 2.80
N LEU A 33 40.97 30.36 3.75
CA LEU A 33 39.87 29.41 3.55
C LEU A 33 38.54 30.12 3.26
N ILE A 34 38.21 31.17 4.03
CA ILE A 34 36.98 31.96 3.82
C ILE A 34 37.05 32.69 2.48
N GLY A 35 38.12 33.45 2.25
CA GLY A 35 38.30 34.23 1.04
C GLY A 35 38.41 33.35 -0.21
N GLY A 36 39.19 32.28 -0.15
CA GLY A 36 39.37 31.32 -1.24
C GLY A 36 38.08 30.55 -1.56
N GLY A 37 37.33 30.13 -0.54
CA GLY A 37 36.02 29.48 -0.72
C GLY A 37 34.99 30.41 -1.35
N CYS A 38 34.88 31.65 -0.86
CA CYS A 38 34.00 32.67 -1.46
C CYS A 38 34.40 32.99 -2.91
N LEU A 39 35.70 33.12 -3.19
CA LEU A 39 36.20 33.39 -4.54
C LEU A 39 35.90 32.23 -5.49
N PHE A 40 36.14 30.99 -5.07
CA PHE A 40 35.82 29.80 -5.86
C PHE A 40 34.31 29.71 -6.16
N TRP A 41 33.47 30.01 -5.17
CA TRP A 41 32.01 30.09 -5.36
C TRP A 41 31.63 31.16 -6.40
N VAL A 42 32.16 32.38 -6.28
CA VAL A 42 31.87 33.45 -7.23
C VAL A 42 32.32 33.08 -8.65
N ILE A 43 33.52 32.50 -8.80
CA ILE A 43 34.03 32.07 -10.11
C ILE A 43 33.15 30.98 -10.72
N THR A 44 32.77 29.95 -9.95
CA THR A 44 31.91 28.87 -10.43
C THR A 44 30.54 29.40 -10.87
N GLN A 45 29.95 30.33 -10.12
CA GLN A 45 28.70 30.98 -10.53
C GLN A 45 28.87 31.80 -11.81
N ILE A 46 29.94 32.60 -11.94
CA ILE A 46 30.20 33.39 -13.16
C ILE A 46 30.36 32.47 -14.40
N VAL A 47 31.03 31.33 -14.25
CA VAL A 47 31.23 30.35 -15.34
C VAL A 47 29.94 29.63 -15.74
N MET A 48 28.99 29.46 -14.81
CA MET A 48 27.69 28.81 -15.06
C MET A 48 26.63 29.76 -15.65
N VAL A 49 26.87 31.07 -15.66
CA VAL A 49 25.92 32.07 -16.20
C VAL A 49 26.04 32.16 -17.72
N VAL A 50 24.95 31.83 -18.42
CA VAL A 50 24.84 31.99 -19.89
C VAL A 50 24.83 33.48 -20.26
N PRO A 51 25.55 33.93 -21.30
CA PRO A 51 25.55 35.32 -21.73
C PRO A 51 24.15 35.81 -22.08
N GLY A 52 23.63 36.78 -21.31
CA GLY A 52 22.31 37.38 -21.53
C GLY A 52 21.38 37.42 -20.30
N MET A 53 21.69 36.67 -19.24
CA MET A 53 20.89 36.62 -18.00
C MET A 53 21.60 37.27 -16.79
N LEU A 54 22.05 38.53 -16.89
CA LEU A 54 22.47 39.26 -15.69
C LEU A 54 21.25 39.91 -15.02
N THR A 55 20.54 39.13 -14.19
CA THR A 55 19.39 39.60 -13.40
C THR A 55 19.73 39.67 -11.91
N TRP A 56 18.93 40.40 -11.12
CA TRP A 56 19.06 40.46 -9.65
C TRP A 56 19.01 39.07 -8.98
N VAL A 57 18.39 38.08 -9.63
CA VAL A 57 18.32 36.69 -9.17
C VAL A 57 19.70 36.03 -9.15
N VAL A 58 20.56 36.30 -10.13
CA VAL A 58 21.94 35.77 -10.17
C VAL A 58 22.79 36.39 -9.07
N LEU A 59 22.63 37.68 -8.80
CA LEU A 59 23.30 38.38 -7.68
C LEU A 59 22.89 37.80 -6.33
N LEU A 60 21.59 37.56 -6.11
CA LEU A 60 21.09 36.93 -4.89
C LEU A 60 21.60 35.49 -4.74
N ASN A 61 21.56 34.67 -5.79
CA ASN A 61 22.09 33.30 -5.75
C ASN A 61 23.61 33.22 -5.56
N THR A 62 24.35 34.26 -5.97
CA THR A 62 25.81 34.28 -5.79
C THR A 62 26.20 34.74 -4.38
N LEU A 63 25.48 35.69 -3.79
CA LEU A 63 25.88 36.35 -2.53
C LEU A 63 25.18 35.81 -1.28
N VAL A 64 23.93 35.36 -1.39
CA VAL A 64 23.13 34.91 -0.23
C VAL A 64 23.63 33.56 0.32
N PRO A 65 23.91 32.52 -0.49
CA PRO A 65 24.32 31.22 0.05
C PRO A 65 25.63 31.23 0.86
N PRO A 66 26.72 31.92 0.44
CA PRO A 66 27.92 32.04 1.27
C PRO A 66 27.65 32.74 2.62
N LEU A 67 26.78 33.75 2.63
CA LEU A 67 26.38 34.42 3.87
C LEU A 67 25.62 33.47 4.79
N LEU A 68 24.66 32.69 4.26
CA LEU A 68 23.93 31.68 5.02
C LEU A 68 24.86 30.58 5.57
N ILE A 69 25.85 30.15 4.79
CA ILE A 69 26.86 29.18 5.24
C ILE A 69 27.71 29.76 6.37
N LEU A 70 28.13 31.02 6.29
CA LEU A 70 28.88 31.69 7.36
C LEU A 70 28.03 31.87 8.63
N MET A 71 26.75 32.23 8.48
CA MET A 71 25.80 32.29 9.60
C MET A 71 25.59 30.90 10.23
N GLY A 72 25.44 29.86 9.42
CA GLY A 72 25.35 28.47 9.87
C GLY A 72 26.60 28.01 10.61
N ALA A 73 27.79 28.34 10.09
CA ALA A 73 29.05 28.04 10.75
C ALA A 73 29.20 28.78 12.08
N ALA A 74 28.77 30.05 12.16
CA ALA A 74 28.75 30.83 13.39
C ALA A 74 27.77 30.23 14.43
N LEU A 75 26.59 29.77 13.98
CA LEU A 75 25.62 29.09 14.84
C LEU A 75 26.17 27.76 15.38
N ILE A 76 26.80 26.94 14.54
CA ILE A 76 27.46 25.70 14.96
C ILE A 76 28.57 25.98 15.96
N HIS A 77 29.40 27.00 15.69
CA HIS A 77 30.45 27.40 16.61
C HIS A 77 29.89 27.83 17.96
N TRP A 78 28.86 28.68 17.97
CA TRP A 78 28.17 29.10 19.19
C TRP A 78 27.56 27.92 19.95
N LEU A 79 26.93 26.97 19.25
CA LEU A 79 26.40 25.75 19.85
C LEU A 79 27.51 24.91 20.51
N LEU A 80 28.66 24.79 19.84
CA LEU A 80 29.83 24.09 20.37
C LEU A 80 30.42 24.81 21.58
N GLU A 81 30.50 26.14 21.56
CA GLU A 81 30.94 26.94 22.71
C GLU A 81 29.98 26.80 23.90
N TRP A 82 28.67 26.86 23.64
CA TRP A 82 27.65 26.64 24.64
C TRP A 82 27.73 25.23 25.24
N LEU A 83 27.86 24.18 24.42
CA LEU A 83 28.09 22.81 24.89
C LEU A 83 29.43 22.67 25.63
N ASN A 84 30.47 23.41 25.23
CA ASN A 84 31.76 23.45 25.92
C ASN A 84 31.68 24.14 27.29
N SER A 85 30.69 25.01 27.52
CA SER A 85 30.45 25.64 28.82
C SER A 85 29.91 24.65 29.86
N TRP A 86 29.39 23.50 29.43
CA TRP A 86 28.81 22.51 30.32
C TRP A 86 29.87 21.66 31.05
N PRO A 87 29.55 21.13 32.24
CA PRO A 87 30.43 20.18 32.92
C PRO A 87 30.79 19.01 32.00
N LYS A 88 32.08 18.66 31.92
CA LYS A 88 32.59 17.65 30.99
C LYS A 88 31.80 16.33 31.03
N MET A 89 31.48 15.83 32.23
CA MET A 89 30.69 14.60 32.39
C MET A 89 29.26 14.74 31.88
N PHE A 90 28.61 15.89 32.14
CA PHE A 90 27.25 16.15 31.66
C PHE A 90 27.21 16.23 30.14
N ARG A 91 28.19 16.89 29.51
CA ARG A 91 28.29 16.95 28.04
C ARG A 91 28.42 15.56 27.42
N TRP A 92 29.28 14.69 27.97
CA TRP A 92 29.40 13.31 27.49
C TRP A 92 28.11 12.52 27.69
N ALA A 93 27.49 12.64 28.87
CA ALA A 93 26.23 11.96 29.16
C ALA A 93 25.09 12.44 28.25
N PHE A 94 25.01 13.73 27.96
CA PHE A 94 24.01 14.30 27.05
C PHE A 94 24.19 13.79 25.62
N ILE A 95 25.41 13.82 25.08
CA ILE A 95 25.70 13.28 23.74
C ILE A 95 25.39 11.78 23.68
N ALA A 96 25.79 11.02 24.72
CA ALA A 96 25.48 9.59 24.79
C ALA A 96 23.97 9.34 24.87
N ALA A 97 23.23 10.11 25.67
CA ALA A 97 21.78 9.99 25.79
C ALA A 97 21.06 10.31 24.47
N LEU A 98 21.51 11.32 23.72
CA LEU A 98 20.98 11.59 22.39
C LEU A 98 21.13 10.37 21.47
N VAL A 99 22.29 9.73 21.45
CA VAL A 99 22.52 8.53 20.63
C VAL A 99 21.71 7.33 21.14
N LEU A 100 21.71 7.09 22.46
CA LEU A 100 21.05 5.93 23.06
C LEU A 100 19.53 6.00 23.00
N PHE A 101 18.94 7.19 23.06
CA PHE A 101 17.49 7.37 22.88
C PHE A 101 17.09 7.47 21.42
N SER A 102 17.90 8.09 20.54
CA SER A 102 17.55 8.18 19.11
C SER A 102 17.65 6.85 18.39
N ALA A 103 18.60 5.97 18.75
CA ALA A 103 18.79 4.70 18.05
C ALA A 103 17.55 3.78 18.12
N PRO A 104 16.91 3.52 19.28
CA PRO A 104 15.66 2.75 19.35
C PRO A 104 14.50 3.41 18.59
N PHE A 105 14.35 4.74 18.68
CA PHE A 105 13.31 5.47 17.93
C PHE A 105 13.51 5.35 16.42
N ALA A 106 14.75 5.46 15.96
CA ALA A 106 15.08 5.31 14.56
C ALA A 106 14.84 3.89 14.04
N LEU A 107 14.91 2.87 14.90
CA LEU A 107 14.55 1.50 14.54
C LEU A 107 13.03 1.29 14.48
N MET A 108 12.26 2.01 15.31
CA MET A 108 10.79 1.86 15.41
C MET A 108 10.02 2.74 14.42
N VAL A 109 10.46 3.98 14.19
CA VAL A 109 9.72 5.01 13.43
C VAL A 109 10.52 5.52 12.22
N ARG A 110 11.74 5.01 12.01
CA ARG A 110 12.76 5.53 11.06
C ARG A 110 13.23 6.96 11.44
N PHE A 111 14.44 7.36 11.02
CA PHE A 111 15.02 8.68 11.36
C PHE A 111 14.22 9.84 10.75
N ASP A 112 13.25 10.39 11.50
CA ASP A 112 12.40 11.50 11.09
C ASP A 112 12.11 12.50 12.24
N LYS A 113 11.13 13.38 12.03
CA LYS A 113 10.70 14.38 13.02
C LYS A 113 10.26 13.71 14.34
N ALA A 114 9.58 12.57 14.27
CA ALA A 114 9.12 11.84 15.45
C ALA A 114 10.31 11.30 16.25
N THR A 115 11.35 10.81 15.58
CA THR A 115 12.60 10.40 16.25
C THR A 115 13.23 11.55 17.02
N VAL A 116 13.31 12.76 16.44
CA VAL A 116 13.88 13.94 17.11
C VAL A 116 13.02 14.34 18.31
N ILE A 117 11.71 14.45 18.13
CA ILE A 117 10.76 14.86 19.18
C ILE A 117 10.80 13.85 20.34
N GLY A 118 10.70 12.55 20.04
CA GLY A 118 10.75 11.47 21.03
C GLY A 118 12.08 11.44 21.78
N THR A 119 13.21 11.63 21.07
CA THR A 119 14.54 11.71 21.69
C THR A 119 14.64 12.89 22.66
N VAL A 120 14.25 14.09 22.22
CA VAL A 120 14.27 15.30 23.05
C VAL A 120 13.36 15.14 24.26
N TYR A 121 12.17 14.59 24.06
CA TYR A 121 11.21 14.29 25.12
C TYR A 121 11.80 13.34 26.19
N LEU A 122 12.44 12.24 25.78
CA LEU A 122 13.08 11.30 26.71
C LEU A 122 14.29 11.91 27.44
N VAL A 123 15.12 12.68 26.72
CA VAL A 123 16.28 13.35 27.33
C VAL A 123 15.82 14.34 28.40
N ILE A 124 14.83 15.18 28.11
CA ILE A 124 14.30 16.18 29.06
C ILE A 124 13.66 15.48 30.26
N THR A 125 12.81 14.48 30.01
CA THR A 125 12.11 13.75 31.07
C THR A 125 13.10 13.05 32.00
N THR A 126 14.10 12.37 31.45
CA THR A 126 15.15 11.69 32.23
C THR A 126 16.01 12.69 33.01
N ALA A 127 16.40 13.81 32.39
CA ALA A 127 17.21 14.83 33.03
C ALA A 127 16.50 15.47 34.23
N LEU A 128 15.20 15.76 34.10
CA LEU A 128 14.37 16.30 35.19
C LEU A 128 14.31 15.33 36.37
N LEU A 129 13.94 14.07 36.12
CA LEU A 129 13.74 13.08 37.18
C LEU A 129 15.06 12.71 37.89
N CYS A 130 16.09 12.34 37.13
CA CYS A 130 17.37 11.94 37.71
C CYS A 130 18.08 13.11 38.41
N GLY A 131 17.96 14.33 37.87
CA GLY A 131 18.48 15.54 38.50
C GLY A 131 17.85 15.79 39.87
N ILE A 132 16.53 15.65 39.97
CA ILE A 132 15.78 15.87 41.21
C ILE A 132 16.07 14.79 42.24
N VAL A 133 16.04 13.51 41.84
CA VAL A 133 16.38 12.37 42.73
C VAL A 133 17.78 12.55 43.32
N THR A 134 18.75 12.95 42.50
CA THR A 134 20.13 13.15 42.97
C THR A 134 20.23 14.27 44.02
N VAL A 135 19.50 15.37 43.84
CA VAL A 135 19.50 16.47 44.83
C VAL A 135 18.81 16.03 46.12
N LEU A 136 17.68 15.32 46.04
CA LEU A 136 16.97 14.77 47.20
C LEU A 136 17.84 13.80 48.01
N LEU A 137 18.63 12.96 47.34
CA LEU A 137 19.51 11.97 48.00
C LEU A 137 20.77 12.60 48.61
N LYS A 138 21.30 13.68 48.02
CA LYS A 138 22.59 14.27 48.43
C LYS A 138 22.45 15.54 49.27
N THR A 139 21.27 16.15 49.31
CA THR A 139 21.04 17.42 49.98
C THR A 139 19.86 17.33 50.92
N ASN A 140 19.99 17.82 52.15
CA ASN A 140 18.86 17.91 53.06
C ASN A 140 17.85 18.94 52.53
N TRP A 141 16.63 18.49 52.20
CA TRP A 141 15.55 19.30 51.66
C TRP A 141 15.32 20.59 52.43
N ASN A 142 15.47 20.55 53.76
CA ASN A 142 15.25 21.69 54.63
C ASN A 142 16.25 22.84 54.39
N ASN A 143 17.43 22.56 53.83
CA ASN A 143 18.48 23.54 53.57
C ASN A 143 18.34 24.26 52.20
N LEU A 144 17.34 23.89 51.39
CA LEU A 144 17.10 24.52 50.09
C LEU A 144 16.29 25.82 50.23
N ARG A 145 16.69 26.85 49.47
CA ARG A 145 15.89 28.08 49.31
C ARG A 145 14.52 27.76 48.72
N ILE A 146 13.49 28.52 49.10
CA ILE A 146 12.11 28.27 48.67
C ILE A 146 11.94 28.20 47.14
N VAL A 147 12.67 29.05 46.40
CA VAL A 147 12.67 29.03 44.92
C VAL A 147 13.18 27.70 44.36
N LYS A 148 14.22 27.11 44.98
CA LYS A 148 14.74 25.79 44.57
C LYS A 148 13.77 24.66 44.92
N LYS A 149 13.09 24.75 46.07
CA LYS A 149 12.04 23.80 46.45
C LYS A 149 10.90 23.81 45.44
N ILE A 150 10.40 25.00 45.09
CA ILE A 150 9.34 25.18 44.08
C ILE A 150 9.82 24.60 42.74
N GLY A 151 10.99 25.02 42.24
CA GLY A 151 11.51 24.52 40.96
C GLY A 151 11.70 23.00 40.92
N MET A 152 12.17 22.39 42.01
CA MET A 152 12.31 20.93 42.12
C MET A 152 10.96 20.22 42.17
N THR A 153 10.01 20.72 42.97
CA THR A 153 8.67 20.15 43.05
C THR A 153 7.95 20.26 41.70
N THR A 154 8.00 21.43 41.05
CA THR A 154 7.45 21.61 39.71
C THR A 154 8.12 20.69 38.70
N GLY A 155 9.45 20.61 38.69
CA GLY A 155 10.17 19.71 37.79
C GLY A 155 9.86 18.23 38.02
N LEU A 156 9.59 17.83 39.27
CA LEU A 156 9.23 16.46 39.62
C LEU A 156 7.82 16.14 39.13
N ILE A 157 6.87 17.05 39.40
CA ILE A 157 5.49 16.93 38.93
C ILE A 157 5.47 16.87 37.40
N VAL A 158 6.19 17.76 36.72
CA VAL A 158 6.29 17.77 35.25
C VAL A 158 6.95 16.49 34.76
N GLY A 159 8.06 16.03 35.36
CA GLY A 159 8.72 14.79 34.96
C GLY A 159 7.84 13.54 35.12
N ILE A 160 7.12 13.42 36.24
CA ILE A 160 6.18 12.33 36.49
C ILE A 160 4.99 12.42 35.52
N ALA A 161 4.39 13.61 35.37
CA ALA A 161 3.29 13.84 34.44
C ALA A 161 3.71 13.53 33.00
N SER A 162 4.94 13.87 32.60
CA SER A 162 5.50 13.48 31.31
C SER A 162 5.52 11.97 31.16
N ILE A 163 6.14 11.20 32.08
CA ILE A 163 6.15 9.73 31.98
C ILE A 163 4.75 9.15 31.89
N VAL A 164 3.83 9.60 32.75
CA VAL A 164 2.44 9.13 32.75
C VAL A 164 1.79 9.43 31.41
N PHE A 165 1.96 10.64 30.88
CA PHE A 165 1.47 11.01 29.56
C PHE A 165 2.03 10.10 28.45
N GLY A 166 3.34 9.87 28.43
CA GLY A 166 3.97 9.00 27.43
C GLY A 166 3.48 7.56 27.50
N MET A 167 3.30 7.01 28.71
CA MET A 167 2.73 5.69 28.92
C MET A 167 1.27 5.61 28.48
N VAL A 168 0.44 6.57 28.90
CA VAL A 168 -0.98 6.63 28.50
C VAL A 168 -1.09 6.74 26.99
N TRP A 169 -0.32 7.62 26.36
CA TRP A 169 -0.34 7.80 24.91
C TRP A 169 0.06 6.54 24.14
N LEU A 170 1.06 5.79 24.60
CA LEU A 170 1.45 4.51 23.99
C LEU A 170 0.38 3.43 24.18
N LEU A 171 -0.32 3.41 25.31
CA LEU A 171 -1.31 2.38 25.65
C LEU A 171 -2.72 2.67 25.14
N THR A 172 -3.08 3.91 24.83
CA THR A 172 -4.40 4.24 24.28
C THR A 172 -4.49 3.92 22.79
N PRO A 173 -5.63 3.47 22.25
CA PRO A 173 -5.73 3.06 20.84
C PRO A 173 -5.51 4.17 19.79
N GLY A 174 -5.49 5.44 20.19
CA GLY A 174 -5.40 6.59 19.30
C GLY A 174 -6.68 7.44 19.32
N GLY A 175 -7.04 8.01 18.18
CA GLY A 175 -8.19 8.89 18.01
C GLY A 175 -9.01 8.52 16.77
N LYS A 176 -10.17 9.15 16.60
CA LYS A 176 -10.98 8.94 15.39
C LYS A 176 -10.23 9.45 14.16
N ASN A 177 -10.41 8.76 13.04
CA ASN A 177 -9.96 9.25 11.73
C ASN A 177 -10.68 10.56 11.35
N PRO A 178 -10.16 11.30 10.35
CA PRO A 178 -10.94 12.31 9.65
C PRO A 178 -12.32 11.75 9.30
N GLU A 179 -13.36 12.57 9.46
CA GLU A 179 -14.71 12.15 9.14
C GLU A 179 -14.84 11.94 7.63
N ASN A 180 -15.22 10.73 7.23
CA ASN A 180 -15.50 10.38 5.84
C ASN A 180 -17.01 10.18 5.69
N ILE A 181 -17.60 10.89 4.73
CA ILE A 181 -19.01 10.73 4.38
C ILE A 181 -19.13 9.45 3.55
N ASN A 182 -20.14 8.62 3.80
CA ASN A 182 -20.42 7.46 2.96
C ASN A 182 -21.46 7.84 1.89
N ALA A 183 -20.98 8.23 0.71
CA ALA A 183 -21.82 8.72 -0.40
C ALA A 183 -22.76 7.63 -0.95
N ALA A 184 -22.37 6.36 -0.80
CA ALA A 184 -23.14 5.22 -1.27
C ALA A 184 -24.46 5.00 -0.50
N LEU A 185 -24.61 5.58 0.70
CA LEU A 185 -25.80 5.42 1.54
C LEU A 185 -27.02 6.23 1.08
N VAL A 186 -26.85 7.22 0.19
CA VAL A 186 -27.93 8.16 -0.17
C VAL A 186 -29.16 7.47 -0.77
N ASN A 187 -28.96 6.39 -1.53
CA ASN A 187 -30.05 5.61 -2.14
C ASN A 187 -29.96 4.12 -1.78
N ILE A 188 -29.37 3.78 -0.63
CA ILE A 188 -29.17 2.36 -0.29
C ILE A 188 -30.50 1.61 -0.12
N GLU A 189 -31.57 2.32 0.27
CA GLU A 189 -32.91 1.74 0.40
C GLU A 189 -33.55 1.36 -0.95
N ASP A 190 -33.10 1.97 -2.05
CA ASP A 190 -33.56 1.64 -3.40
C ASP A 190 -32.85 0.41 -3.98
N VAL A 191 -31.70 0.03 -3.40
CA VAL A 191 -30.93 -1.14 -3.82
C VAL A 191 -31.58 -2.41 -3.28
N GLN A 192 -31.97 -3.31 -4.18
CA GLN A 192 -32.49 -4.61 -3.77
C GLN A 192 -31.35 -5.50 -3.27
N PRO A 193 -31.44 -6.06 -2.05
CA PRO A 193 -30.47 -7.03 -1.58
C PRO A 193 -30.42 -8.25 -2.49
N MET A 194 -29.21 -8.78 -2.68
CA MET A 194 -28.97 -9.97 -3.48
C MET A 194 -29.68 -11.19 -2.87
N ASP A 195 -30.42 -11.94 -3.68
CA ASP A 195 -31.10 -13.18 -3.29
C ASP A 195 -30.20 -14.40 -3.50
N LEU A 196 -29.00 -14.37 -2.90
CA LEU A 196 -28.08 -15.50 -2.85
C LEU A 196 -27.71 -15.84 -1.40
N PRO A 197 -27.23 -17.07 -1.13
CA PRO A 197 -26.67 -17.40 0.17
C PRO A 197 -25.47 -16.50 0.50
N ASN A 198 -25.39 -15.99 1.74
CA ASN A 198 -24.23 -15.22 2.19
C ASN A 198 -22.96 -16.09 2.12
N PRO A 199 -21.97 -15.75 1.28
CA PRO A 199 -20.80 -16.59 1.04
C PRO A 199 -19.79 -16.54 2.22
N SER A 200 -19.98 -15.65 3.20
CA SER A 200 -19.20 -15.65 4.45
C SER A 200 -19.68 -16.66 5.50
N LEU A 201 -20.82 -17.32 5.28
CA LEU A 201 -21.27 -18.40 6.16
C LEU A 201 -20.54 -19.71 5.85
N PRO A 202 -20.22 -20.54 6.87
CA PRO A 202 -19.62 -21.85 6.66
C PRO A 202 -20.48 -22.71 5.72
N GLY A 203 -19.82 -23.50 4.88
CA GLY A 203 -20.48 -24.45 4.01
C GLY A 203 -20.84 -25.77 4.73
N PRO A 204 -21.42 -26.74 4.01
CA PRO A 204 -21.93 -27.97 4.60
C PRO A 204 -20.86 -29.02 4.92
N TYR A 205 -19.62 -28.85 4.43
CA TYR A 205 -18.58 -29.87 4.56
C TYR A 205 -17.94 -29.85 5.95
N THR A 206 -17.71 -31.04 6.50
CA THR A 206 -16.85 -31.19 7.68
C THR A 206 -15.40 -31.01 7.24
N VAL A 207 -14.64 -30.18 7.95
CA VAL A 207 -13.24 -29.88 7.63
C VAL A 207 -12.30 -30.76 8.45
N LYS A 208 -11.24 -31.25 7.79
CA LYS A 208 -10.07 -31.84 8.44
C LYS A 208 -8.83 -31.03 8.14
N THR A 209 -7.80 -31.20 8.98
CA THR A 209 -6.52 -30.53 8.84
C THR A 209 -5.37 -31.51 8.86
N LEU A 210 -4.32 -31.22 8.09
CA LEU A 210 -3.03 -31.91 8.12
C LEU A 210 -1.90 -30.89 7.88
N THR A 211 -0.67 -31.29 8.13
CA THR A 211 0.53 -30.56 7.68
C THR A 211 1.43 -31.42 6.81
N TYR A 212 2.13 -30.77 5.88
CA TYR A 212 3.22 -31.39 5.16
C TYR A 212 4.48 -30.56 5.25
N GLY A 213 5.63 -31.22 5.17
CA GLY A 213 6.92 -30.57 5.36
C GLY A 213 8.09 -31.53 5.35
N SER A 214 9.28 -30.98 5.58
CA SER A 214 10.55 -31.71 5.45
C SER A 214 10.72 -32.93 6.36
N GLY A 215 9.99 -33.01 7.47
CA GLY A 215 10.21 -34.01 8.53
C GLY A 215 11.40 -33.71 9.44
N THR A 216 12.15 -32.65 9.13
CA THR A 216 13.41 -32.30 9.82
C THR A 216 13.45 -30.86 10.31
N ASP A 217 12.33 -30.13 10.23
CA ASP A 217 12.25 -28.75 10.70
C ASP A 217 12.66 -28.64 12.19
N LEU A 218 13.58 -27.71 12.48
CA LEU A 218 14.15 -27.54 13.82
C LEU A 218 13.29 -26.70 14.76
N ARG A 219 12.34 -25.93 14.21
CA ARG A 219 11.57 -24.91 14.92
C ARG A 219 10.09 -25.26 15.02
N ARG A 220 9.59 -26.00 14.04
CA ARG A 220 8.17 -26.25 13.82
C ARG A 220 7.91 -27.76 13.83
N PRO A 221 7.57 -28.34 15.00
CA PRO A 221 7.29 -29.78 15.13
C PRO A 221 6.36 -30.33 14.04
N GLU A 222 5.34 -29.55 13.66
CA GLU A 222 4.35 -29.85 12.63
C GLU A 222 4.92 -29.98 11.21
N TYR A 223 6.12 -29.46 10.94
CA TYR A 223 6.88 -29.68 9.70
C TYR A 223 8.14 -30.54 9.93
N GLY A 224 8.34 -30.95 11.18
CA GLY A 224 9.43 -31.79 11.67
C GLY A 224 8.91 -33.15 12.10
N LYS A 225 9.04 -33.47 13.39
CA LYS A 225 8.74 -34.81 13.92
C LYS A 225 7.26 -35.19 13.96
N GLU A 226 6.37 -34.21 13.89
CA GLU A 226 4.91 -34.36 13.99
C GLU A 226 4.22 -34.16 12.63
N VAL A 227 4.99 -34.06 11.54
CA VAL A 227 4.43 -33.86 10.20
C VAL A 227 3.58 -35.05 9.75
N ASP A 228 2.42 -34.78 9.17
CA ASP A 228 1.54 -35.83 8.66
C ASP A 228 2.05 -36.40 7.34
N LEU A 229 2.55 -35.53 6.45
CA LEU A 229 3.07 -35.90 5.13
C LEU A 229 4.48 -35.35 4.90
N ILE A 230 5.42 -36.24 4.59
CA ILE A 230 6.78 -35.84 4.23
C ILE A 230 6.81 -35.31 2.79
N SER A 231 7.38 -34.12 2.62
CA SER A 231 7.62 -33.50 1.31
C SER A 231 9.10 -33.48 0.95
N ARG A 232 9.39 -33.35 -0.35
CA ARG A 232 10.75 -33.13 -0.86
C ARG A 232 11.18 -31.67 -0.67
N SER A 233 12.48 -31.41 -0.73
CA SER A 233 13.05 -30.06 -0.84
C SER A 233 13.26 -29.64 -2.30
N VAL A 234 13.56 -28.35 -2.50
CA VAL A 234 13.85 -27.73 -3.80
C VAL A 234 15.07 -26.79 -3.73
N ASP A 235 15.74 -26.60 -4.86
CA ASP A 235 16.91 -25.72 -4.98
C ASP A 235 16.50 -24.32 -5.47
N ALA A 236 16.39 -23.38 -4.54
CA ALA A 236 16.03 -21.99 -4.79
C ALA A 236 17.24 -21.07 -4.98
N SER A 237 18.46 -21.62 -4.96
CA SER A 237 19.69 -20.83 -5.11
C SER A 237 19.83 -20.03 -6.42
N PRO A 238 19.11 -20.35 -7.51
CA PRO A 238 19.07 -19.50 -8.68
C PRO A 238 18.24 -18.22 -8.54
N PHE A 239 17.25 -18.22 -7.64
CA PHE A 239 16.30 -17.10 -7.44
C PHE A 239 16.75 -16.21 -6.28
N VAL A 240 17.06 -16.82 -5.14
CA VAL A 240 17.40 -16.09 -3.90
C VAL A 240 18.90 -15.88 -3.78
N GLN A 241 19.29 -14.65 -3.43
CA GLN A 241 20.68 -14.30 -3.13
C GLN A 241 20.90 -14.09 -1.62
N GLY A 242 22.15 -13.95 -1.18
CA GLY A 242 22.45 -13.41 0.16
C GLY A 242 22.64 -14.40 1.31
N TRP A 243 22.37 -15.70 1.17
CA TRP A 243 22.68 -16.72 2.20
C TRP A 243 24.19 -17.07 2.29
N LYS A 244 25.07 -16.06 2.24
CA LYS A 244 26.53 -16.20 2.27
C LYS A 244 27.14 -15.55 3.52
N GLY A 245 28.38 -15.91 3.83
CA GLY A 245 29.12 -15.32 4.96
C GLY A 245 28.50 -15.59 6.33
N PHE A 246 28.67 -14.65 7.26
CA PHE A 246 28.17 -14.76 8.64
C PHE A 246 26.64 -14.81 8.70
N VAL A 247 25.95 -13.98 7.93
CA VAL A 247 24.48 -13.97 7.88
C VAL A 247 23.94 -15.31 7.38
N GLY A 248 24.47 -15.82 6.26
CA GLY A 248 24.10 -17.14 5.77
C GLY A 248 24.38 -18.27 6.78
N TRP A 249 25.46 -18.18 7.57
CA TRP A 249 25.71 -19.13 8.65
C TRP A 249 24.64 -19.05 9.75
N VAL A 250 24.21 -17.85 10.14
CA VAL A 250 23.12 -17.65 11.11
C VAL A 250 21.82 -18.26 10.59
N LEU A 251 21.43 -17.94 9.34
CA LEU A 251 20.20 -18.44 8.72
C LEU A 251 20.18 -19.97 8.62
N ARG A 252 21.25 -20.58 8.10
CA ARG A 252 21.37 -22.05 8.03
C ARG A 252 21.33 -22.71 9.41
N SER A 253 21.96 -22.09 10.41
CA SER A 253 21.94 -22.59 11.79
C SER A 253 20.58 -22.43 12.45
N TYR A 254 19.84 -21.39 12.08
CA TYR A 254 18.50 -21.13 12.59
C TYR A 254 17.48 -22.13 12.03
N TRP A 255 17.46 -22.29 10.70
CA TRP A 255 16.48 -23.09 9.97
C TRP A 255 16.84 -24.57 9.86
N GLY A 256 18.12 -24.91 9.78
CA GLY A 256 18.61 -26.28 9.60
C GLY A 256 18.75 -26.74 8.15
N PHE A 257 18.48 -25.86 7.17
CA PHE A 257 18.65 -26.09 5.74
C PHE A 257 19.32 -24.88 5.05
N ASP A 258 19.59 -24.98 3.75
CA ASP A 258 20.13 -23.92 2.91
C ASP A 258 19.29 -23.71 1.64
N LEU A 259 19.66 -22.75 0.80
CA LEU A 259 18.93 -22.43 -0.43
C LEU A 259 18.89 -23.59 -1.43
N GLN A 260 19.81 -24.56 -1.34
CA GLN A 260 19.78 -25.75 -2.20
C GLN A 260 18.73 -26.77 -1.74
N ASN A 261 18.21 -26.62 -0.51
CA ASN A 261 17.33 -27.57 0.14
C ASN A 261 16.17 -26.86 0.84
N LEU A 262 15.55 -25.86 0.19
CA LEU A 262 14.38 -25.21 0.77
C LEU A 262 13.23 -26.22 0.91
N PRO A 263 12.55 -26.26 2.06
CA PRO A 263 11.47 -27.21 2.29
C PRO A 263 10.18 -26.74 1.61
N LEU A 264 9.42 -27.68 1.07
CA LEU A 264 8.03 -27.45 0.66
C LEU A 264 7.13 -27.71 1.87
N ASN A 265 6.90 -26.70 2.69
CA ASN A 265 6.07 -26.79 3.90
C ASN A 265 4.67 -26.19 3.67
N GLY A 266 3.63 -26.75 4.29
CA GLY A 266 2.30 -26.14 4.27
C GLY A 266 1.28 -26.80 5.19
N ARG A 267 0.26 -26.02 5.55
CA ARG A 267 -0.90 -26.47 6.33
C ARG A 267 -2.09 -26.63 5.41
N ILE A 268 -2.85 -27.71 5.60
CA ILE A 268 -3.98 -28.06 4.75
C ILE A 268 -5.25 -27.99 5.57
N TRP A 269 -6.29 -27.38 5.00
CA TRP A 269 -7.69 -27.56 5.39
C TRP A 269 -8.43 -28.14 4.19
N TYR A 270 -9.17 -29.23 4.39
CA TYR A 270 -9.85 -29.90 3.29
C TYR A 270 -11.20 -30.49 3.72
N PRO A 271 -12.19 -30.53 2.81
CA PRO A 271 -13.47 -31.16 3.05
C PRO A 271 -13.32 -32.68 3.18
N VAL A 272 -14.10 -33.26 4.09
CA VAL A 272 -14.27 -34.72 4.18
C VAL A 272 -15.29 -35.18 3.14
N GLY A 273 -14.84 -35.99 2.18
CA GLY A 273 -15.70 -36.60 1.17
C GLY A 273 -14.91 -37.39 0.14
N ASP A 274 -15.64 -38.03 -0.78
CA ASP A 274 -15.08 -38.87 -1.85
C ASP A 274 -14.91 -38.15 -3.20
N GLU A 275 -15.35 -36.90 -3.28
CA GLU A 275 -15.31 -36.09 -4.50
C GLU A 275 -13.93 -35.45 -4.73
N GLU A 276 -13.75 -34.91 -5.95
CA GLU A 276 -12.66 -34.01 -6.27
C GLU A 276 -13.03 -32.58 -5.87
N TYR A 277 -12.07 -31.83 -5.34
CA TYR A 277 -12.27 -30.47 -4.86
C TYR A 277 -11.27 -29.51 -5.49
N PRO A 278 -11.66 -28.24 -5.78
CA PRO A 278 -10.73 -27.20 -6.18
C PRO A 278 -9.56 -27.05 -5.19
N LEU A 279 -8.37 -26.70 -5.69
CA LEU A 279 -7.18 -26.47 -4.86
C LEU A 279 -6.81 -24.98 -4.82
N VAL A 280 -6.72 -24.45 -3.61
CA VAL A 280 -6.38 -23.06 -3.32
C VAL A 280 -5.06 -23.01 -2.55
N LEU A 281 -4.02 -22.40 -3.11
CA LEU A 281 -2.79 -22.10 -2.36
C LEU A 281 -2.83 -20.68 -1.83
N VAL A 282 -2.50 -20.48 -0.56
CA VAL A 282 -2.42 -19.19 0.12
C VAL A 282 -0.98 -18.94 0.55
N VAL A 283 -0.42 -17.79 0.21
CA VAL A 283 0.95 -17.40 0.59
C VAL A 283 0.97 -16.05 1.32
N HIS A 284 1.74 -15.99 2.40
CA HIS A 284 1.92 -14.77 3.17
C HIS A 284 2.99 -13.85 2.57
N GLY A 285 2.98 -12.58 2.96
CA GLY A 285 4.03 -11.64 2.60
C GLY A 285 5.18 -11.61 3.58
N ASN A 286 6.02 -10.58 3.43
CA ASN A 286 7.18 -10.39 4.28
C ASN A 286 6.78 -9.98 5.70
N HIS A 287 7.15 -10.81 6.67
CA HIS A 287 7.06 -10.51 8.09
C HIS A 287 8.43 -10.71 8.77
N ARG A 288 8.51 -10.90 10.09
CA ARG A 288 9.73 -11.43 10.72
C ARG A 288 9.82 -12.93 10.47
N GLN A 289 10.98 -13.44 10.03
CA GLN A 289 11.19 -14.88 9.79
C GLN A 289 10.83 -15.76 11.00
N GLU A 290 11.02 -15.24 12.21
CA GLU A 290 10.80 -15.96 13.48
C GLU A 290 9.35 -15.89 13.97
N ASP A 291 8.49 -15.13 13.30
CA ASP A 291 7.08 -14.95 13.64
C ASP A 291 6.21 -15.47 12.49
N PHE A 292 5.86 -16.75 12.60
CA PHE A 292 5.35 -17.56 11.50
C PHE A 292 3.98 -17.08 11.02
N SER A 293 3.89 -16.78 9.72
CA SER A 293 2.71 -16.13 9.14
C SER A 293 1.66 -17.10 8.59
N ASP A 294 2.05 -18.30 8.18
CA ASP A 294 1.15 -19.30 7.59
C ASP A 294 -0.01 -19.77 8.52
N PRO A 295 0.09 -19.82 9.87
CA PRO A 295 -1.05 -20.21 10.71
C PRO A 295 -2.18 -19.17 10.72
N GLY A 296 -1.88 -17.91 10.40
CA GLY A 296 -2.85 -16.81 10.48
C GLY A 296 -3.95 -16.84 9.41
N TYR A 297 -3.87 -17.76 8.44
CA TYR A 297 -4.94 -18.00 7.47
C TYR A 297 -5.90 -19.12 7.87
N ALA A 298 -5.78 -19.69 9.08
CA ALA A 298 -6.67 -20.76 9.52
C ALA A 298 -8.15 -20.40 9.41
N TYR A 299 -8.53 -19.16 9.77
CA TYR A 299 -9.92 -18.71 9.69
C TYR A 299 -10.49 -18.73 8.26
N LEU A 300 -9.63 -18.47 7.26
CA LEU A 300 -9.99 -18.46 5.85
C LEU A 300 -9.90 -19.87 5.25
N GLY A 301 -8.86 -20.62 5.62
CA GLY A 301 -8.67 -22.02 5.22
C GLY A 301 -9.80 -22.93 5.69
N GLU A 302 -10.19 -22.84 6.96
CA GLU A 302 -11.34 -23.57 7.50
C GLU A 302 -12.65 -23.16 6.82
N HIS A 303 -12.82 -21.86 6.57
CA HIS A 303 -14.01 -21.32 5.91
C HIS A 303 -14.16 -21.86 4.49
N LEU A 304 -13.17 -21.66 3.63
CA LEU A 304 -13.19 -22.12 2.24
C LEU A 304 -13.23 -23.66 2.16
N ALA A 305 -12.56 -24.37 3.07
CA ALA A 305 -12.66 -25.83 3.12
C ALA A 305 -14.05 -26.33 3.51
N SER A 306 -14.75 -25.64 4.41
CA SER A 306 -16.15 -25.96 4.72
C SER A 306 -17.07 -25.75 3.53
N ARG A 307 -16.63 -24.95 2.54
CA ARG A 307 -17.33 -24.66 1.28
C ARG A 307 -16.87 -25.53 0.11
N GLY A 308 -16.11 -26.59 0.37
CA GLY A 308 -15.77 -27.59 -0.65
C GLY A 308 -14.47 -27.31 -1.40
N MET A 309 -13.50 -26.61 -0.79
CA MET A 309 -12.20 -26.34 -1.40
C MET A 309 -11.06 -26.97 -0.59
N ILE A 310 -10.03 -27.51 -1.22
CA ILE A 310 -8.79 -27.84 -0.53
C ILE A 310 -7.97 -26.56 -0.43
N VAL A 311 -7.64 -26.13 0.78
CA VAL A 311 -6.87 -24.89 1.01
C VAL A 311 -5.55 -25.21 1.67
N VAL A 312 -4.50 -24.59 1.15
CA VAL A 312 -3.13 -24.79 1.62
C VAL A 312 -2.52 -23.45 1.99
N SER A 313 -2.20 -23.24 3.25
CA SER A 313 -1.35 -22.11 3.65
C SER A 313 0.11 -22.52 3.56
N VAL A 314 0.81 -21.96 2.57
CA VAL A 314 2.20 -22.26 2.24
C VAL A 314 3.14 -21.50 3.19
N ASP A 315 4.15 -22.20 3.70
CA ASP A 315 5.17 -21.62 4.57
C ASP A 315 6.37 -21.12 3.76
N GLU A 316 6.55 -19.81 3.73
CA GLU A 316 7.69 -19.14 3.12
C GLU A 316 8.41 -18.22 4.13
N ASN A 317 8.30 -18.51 5.43
CA ASN A 317 8.88 -17.65 6.47
C ASN A 317 10.41 -17.55 6.35
N PHE A 318 11.07 -18.53 5.74
CA PHE A 318 12.50 -18.50 5.45
C PHE A 318 12.90 -17.50 4.35
N LEU A 319 11.94 -16.94 3.60
CA LEU A 319 12.15 -15.86 2.61
C LEU A 319 11.88 -14.45 3.17
N ASN A 320 11.40 -14.35 4.42
CA ASN A 320 11.09 -13.08 5.08
C ASN A 320 12.34 -12.31 5.57
N GLY A 321 12.20 -11.06 5.99
CA GLY A 321 13.28 -10.31 6.63
C GLY A 321 13.56 -10.75 8.08
N THR A 322 14.80 -10.55 8.55
CA THR A 322 15.21 -10.82 9.95
C THR A 322 16.06 -9.68 10.50
N TRP A 323 16.45 -9.73 11.78
CA TRP A 323 17.26 -8.72 12.45
C TRP A 323 18.64 -8.50 11.79
N THR A 324 19.16 -9.47 11.04
CA THR A 324 20.42 -9.29 10.30
C THR A 324 20.34 -8.23 9.22
N SER A 325 19.13 -7.87 8.77
CA SER A 325 18.90 -6.85 7.75
C SER A 325 19.29 -5.44 8.23
N LEU A 326 19.45 -5.26 9.55
CA LEU A 326 20.03 -4.06 10.15
C LEU A 326 21.49 -3.80 9.78
N PHE A 327 22.20 -4.79 9.21
CA PHE A 327 23.60 -4.68 8.80
C PHE A 327 23.77 -4.51 7.28
N ASN A 328 22.75 -3.99 6.57
CA ASN A 328 22.70 -3.89 5.10
C ASN A 328 22.89 -5.24 4.39
N GLY A 329 22.42 -6.31 5.01
CA GLY A 329 22.54 -7.63 4.45
C GLY A 329 21.62 -7.83 3.23
N GLU A 330 22.13 -8.54 2.21
CA GLU A 330 21.40 -8.85 0.97
C GLU A 330 20.60 -10.17 1.08
N GLU A 331 20.41 -10.70 2.29
CA GLU A 331 19.88 -12.05 2.59
C GLU A 331 18.58 -12.46 1.88
N THR A 332 17.76 -11.49 1.48
CA THR A 332 16.48 -11.71 0.76
C THR A 332 16.26 -10.70 -0.35
N LYS A 333 17.34 -10.23 -0.99
CA LYS A 333 17.20 -9.50 -2.26
C LYS A 333 16.71 -10.47 -3.34
N ASN A 334 15.70 -10.04 -4.09
CA ASN A 334 15.04 -10.83 -5.15
C ASN A 334 14.45 -12.12 -4.55
N GLU A 335 13.45 -11.95 -3.71
CA GLU A 335 12.76 -13.08 -3.08
C GLU A 335 11.37 -13.31 -3.67
N ASN A 336 10.71 -12.29 -4.22
CA ASN A 336 9.33 -12.40 -4.72
C ASN A 336 9.22 -13.42 -5.88
N ASP A 337 10.20 -13.43 -6.78
CA ASP A 337 10.31 -14.43 -7.84
C ASP A 337 10.52 -15.85 -7.29
N ALA A 338 11.26 -15.98 -6.18
CA ALA A 338 11.40 -17.25 -5.48
C ALA A 338 10.08 -17.69 -4.82
N ARG A 339 9.31 -16.78 -4.22
CA ARG A 339 7.95 -17.07 -3.69
C ARG A 339 7.02 -17.56 -4.79
N ALA A 340 7.00 -16.84 -5.92
CA ALA A 340 6.21 -17.19 -7.08
C ALA A 340 6.58 -18.59 -7.60
N TRP A 341 7.87 -18.88 -7.72
CA TRP A 341 8.36 -20.19 -8.13
C TRP A 341 8.04 -21.29 -7.11
N MET A 342 8.15 -21.01 -5.81
CA MET A 342 7.82 -21.95 -4.73
C MET A 342 6.36 -22.41 -4.82
N LEU A 343 5.41 -21.49 -5.05
CA LEU A 343 3.99 -21.84 -5.29
C LEU A 343 3.81 -22.86 -6.41
N LEU A 344 4.54 -22.72 -7.51
CA LEU A 344 4.48 -23.65 -8.65
C LEU A 344 5.14 -25.01 -8.32
N GLU A 345 6.19 -25.03 -7.50
CA GLU A 345 6.77 -26.27 -6.96
C GLU A 345 5.80 -26.98 -6.00
N HIS A 346 5.00 -26.23 -5.23
CA HIS A 346 3.91 -26.79 -4.44
C HIS A 346 2.84 -27.43 -5.33
N LEU A 347 2.37 -26.76 -6.39
CA LEU A 347 1.45 -27.39 -7.36
C LEU A 347 2.05 -28.67 -7.97
N ARG A 348 3.35 -28.69 -8.28
CA ARG A 348 4.04 -29.91 -8.75
C ARG A 348 4.02 -31.04 -7.74
N LEU A 349 4.24 -30.73 -6.46
CA LEU A 349 4.14 -31.71 -5.36
C LEU A 349 2.72 -32.24 -5.22
N TRP A 350 1.72 -31.36 -5.25
CA TRP A 350 0.31 -31.75 -5.19
C TRP A 350 -0.10 -32.64 -6.37
N LYS A 351 0.45 -32.38 -7.57
CA LYS A 351 0.21 -33.24 -8.74
C LYS A 351 0.72 -34.66 -8.53
N SER A 352 1.89 -34.83 -7.94
CA SER A 352 2.43 -36.16 -7.67
C SER A 352 1.64 -36.88 -6.58
N TRP A 353 1.18 -36.17 -5.55
CA TRP A 353 0.29 -36.73 -4.52
C TRP A 353 -1.07 -37.13 -5.07
N ASN A 354 -1.66 -36.34 -5.97
CA ASN A 354 -2.93 -36.70 -6.58
C ASN A 354 -2.86 -37.94 -7.48
N GLN A 355 -1.65 -38.30 -7.94
CA GLN A 355 -1.39 -39.47 -8.80
C GLN A 355 -0.88 -40.70 -8.04
N ASN A 356 -0.56 -40.58 -6.75
CA ASN A 356 -0.02 -41.66 -5.94
C ASN A 356 -1.11 -42.31 -5.07
N GLU A 357 -1.41 -43.59 -5.28
CA GLU A 357 -2.44 -44.35 -4.53
C GLU A 357 -2.20 -44.40 -3.00
N GLU A 358 -0.95 -44.23 -2.55
CA GLU A 358 -0.63 -44.19 -1.11
C GLU A 358 -0.89 -42.81 -0.47
N SER A 359 -1.13 -41.78 -1.29
CA SER A 359 -1.40 -40.42 -0.82
C SER A 359 -2.83 -40.28 -0.29
N PRO A 360 -3.08 -39.56 0.81
CA PRO A 360 -4.44 -39.23 1.24
C PRO A 360 -5.19 -38.34 0.25
N PHE A 361 -4.47 -37.71 -0.68
CA PHE A 361 -5.02 -36.85 -1.73
C PHE A 361 -5.08 -37.52 -3.10
N TYR A 362 -4.91 -38.85 -3.18
CA TYR A 362 -5.06 -39.58 -4.43
C TYR A 362 -6.44 -39.32 -5.04
N GLN A 363 -6.48 -38.77 -6.26
CA GLN A 363 -7.71 -38.41 -6.98
C GLN A 363 -8.68 -37.54 -6.14
N LYS A 364 -8.15 -36.58 -5.37
CA LYS A 364 -8.96 -35.63 -4.56
C LYS A 364 -8.95 -34.21 -5.07
N VAL A 365 -8.02 -33.85 -5.95
CA VAL A 365 -7.87 -32.50 -6.48
C VAL A 365 -8.50 -32.41 -7.86
N ASP A 366 -9.44 -31.48 -8.02
CA ASP A 366 -9.91 -31.05 -9.34
C ASP A 366 -8.84 -30.16 -9.97
N TRP A 367 -8.11 -30.73 -10.92
CA TRP A 367 -7.00 -30.05 -11.57
C TRP A 367 -7.43 -28.93 -12.50
N ASN A 368 -8.70 -28.80 -12.87
CA ASN A 368 -9.17 -27.70 -13.73
C ASN A 368 -9.50 -26.44 -12.93
N ASN A 369 -9.61 -26.57 -11.60
CA ASN A 369 -10.05 -25.53 -10.69
C ASN A 369 -8.96 -25.25 -9.64
N LEU A 370 -7.97 -24.43 -10.03
CA LEU A 370 -6.88 -24.00 -9.18
C LEU A 370 -6.95 -22.50 -8.91
N ALA A 371 -6.67 -22.07 -7.68
CA ALA A 371 -6.51 -20.66 -7.35
C ALA A 371 -5.29 -20.38 -6.49
N LEU A 372 -4.76 -19.17 -6.63
CA LEU A 372 -3.65 -18.66 -5.82
C LEU A 372 -4.12 -17.41 -5.06
N ILE A 373 -3.92 -17.39 -3.76
CA ILE A 373 -4.17 -16.24 -2.89
C ILE A 373 -2.86 -15.78 -2.28
N GLY A 374 -2.58 -14.49 -2.33
CA GLY A 374 -1.34 -13.93 -1.80
C GLY A 374 -1.60 -12.67 -1.00
N HIS A 375 -0.85 -12.44 0.07
CA HIS A 375 -0.94 -11.22 0.89
C HIS A 375 0.35 -10.41 0.83
N SER A 376 0.30 -9.09 0.66
CA SER A 376 1.48 -8.21 0.68
C SER A 376 2.48 -8.63 -0.41
N ARG A 377 3.73 -8.96 -0.07
CA ARG A 377 4.67 -9.55 -1.04
C ARG A 377 4.18 -10.85 -1.67
N GLY A 378 3.45 -11.66 -0.91
CA GLY A 378 2.79 -12.86 -1.42
C GLY A 378 1.73 -12.52 -2.47
N GLY A 379 1.09 -11.36 -2.35
CA GLY A 379 0.08 -10.88 -3.31
C GLY A 379 0.67 -10.49 -4.67
N GLU A 380 1.91 -9.98 -4.70
CA GLU A 380 2.67 -9.84 -5.95
C GLU A 380 3.12 -11.21 -6.48
N ALA A 381 3.62 -12.07 -5.58
CA ALA A 381 4.13 -13.39 -5.93
C ALA A 381 3.08 -14.29 -6.60
N VAL A 382 1.79 -14.19 -6.26
CA VAL A 382 0.75 -14.98 -6.95
C VAL A 382 0.48 -14.50 -8.38
N ALA A 383 0.62 -13.21 -8.66
CA ALA A 383 0.55 -12.68 -10.01
C ALA A 383 1.77 -13.11 -10.84
N GLU A 384 2.95 -13.09 -10.22
CA GLU A 384 4.18 -13.60 -10.83
C GLU A 384 4.13 -15.11 -11.08
N ALA A 385 3.56 -15.89 -10.16
CA ALA A 385 3.38 -17.33 -10.31
C ALA A 385 2.45 -17.64 -11.49
N ALA A 386 1.36 -16.89 -11.63
CA ALA A 386 0.47 -17.01 -12.79
C ALA A 386 1.21 -16.71 -14.11
N LEU A 387 2.06 -15.67 -14.15
CA LEU A 387 2.90 -15.39 -15.30
C LEU A 387 3.90 -16.55 -15.56
N PHE A 388 4.69 -16.93 -14.57
CA PHE A 388 5.70 -17.98 -14.67
C PHE A 388 5.12 -19.32 -15.13
N ASN A 389 3.88 -19.61 -14.75
CA ASN A 389 3.15 -20.80 -15.17
C ASN A 389 2.89 -20.86 -16.69
N THR A 390 2.86 -19.71 -17.38
CA THR A 390 2.70 -19.61 -18.84
C THR A 390 4.02 -19.68 -19.60
N LEU A 391 5.14 -19.39 -18.94
CA LEU A 391 6.44 -19.23 -19.59
C LEU A 391 7.17 -20.58 -19.72
N PRO A 392 7.97 -20.77 -20.79
CA PRO A 392 8.80 -21.96 -20.95
C PRO A 392 10.09 -21.92 -20.11
N THR A 393 10.50 -20.73 -19.66
CA THR A 393 11.75 -20.51 -18.91
C THR A 393 11.62 -19.32 -17.98
N TYR A 394 12.43 -19.29 -16.92
CA TYR A 394 12.53 -18.15 -16.02
C TYR A 394 13.02 -16.87 -16.75
N PRO A 395 12.32 -15.72 -16.60
CA PRO A 395 12.63 -14.49 -17.33
C PRO A 395 14.07 -13.97 -17.19
N ASP A 396 14.66 -14.06 -15.99
CA ASP A 396 15.98 -13.47 -15.75
C ASP A 396 17.13 -14.45 -16.00
N ASN A 397 16.82 -15.74 -16.20
CA ASN A 397 17.80 -16.74 -16.58
C ASN A 397 17.14 -17.90 -17.35
N ALA A 398 17.17 -17.79 -18.68
CA ALA A 398 16.59 -18.77 -19.61
C ALA A 398 17.21 -20.19 -19.56
N LYS A 399 18.26 -20.43 -18.74
CA LYS A 399 18.77 -21.79 -18.48
C LYS A 399 17.88 -22.58 -17.53
N ILE A 400 16.99 -21.90 -16.81
CA ILE A 400 16.04 -22.51 -15.89
C ILE A 400 14.75 -22.71 -16.67
N GLU A 401 14.49 -23.96 -17.02
CA GLU A 401 13.28 -24.36 -17.74
C GLU A 401 12.09 -24.42 -16.79
N PHE A 402 10.95 -23.92 -17.25
CA PHE A 402 9.66 -24.06 -16.60
C PHE A 402 8.83 -25.10 -17.34
N ASN A 403 8.17 -25.96 -16.57
CA ASN A 403 7.25 -26.98 -17.06
C ASN A 403 6.13 -27.13 -16.02
N TYR A 404 5.25 -26.13 -16.01
CA TYR A 404 4.16 -26.00 -15.05
C TYR A 404 2.81 -26.09 -15.74
N HIS A 405 2.42 -25.06 -16.52
CA HIS A 405 1.22 -25.04 -17.35
C HIS A 405 -0.04 -25.56 -16.64
N TYR A 406 -0.20 -25.24 -15.35
CA TYR A 406 -1.37 -25.58 -14.56
C TYR A 406 -2.53 -24.65 -14.93
N PRO A 407 -3.79 -25.12 -14.97
CA PRO A 407 -4.93 -24.26 -15.28
C PRO A 407 -5.34 -23.47 -14.03
N ILE A 408 -4.59 -22.41 -13.74
CA ILE A 408 -4.89 -21.46 -12.67
C ILE A 408 -6.07 -20.61 -13.12
N GLN A 409 -7.23 -20.81 -12.50
CA GLN A 409 -8.47 -20.10 -12.84
C GLN A 409 -8.54 -18.73 -12.18
N ALA A 410 -7.99 -18.59 -10.97
CA ALA A 410 -8.13 -17.38 -10.17
C ALA A 410 -6.85 -16.99 -9.42
N VAL A 411 -6.58 -15.69 -9.37
CA VAL A 411 -5.53 -15.05 -8.57
C VAL A 411 -6.17 -14.00 -7.67
N ILE A 412 -5.91 -14.07 -6.38
CA ILE A 412 -6.44 -13.14 -5.38
C ILE A 412 -5.29 -12.50 -4.63
N ALA A 413 -5.14 -11.19 -4.76
CA ALA A 413 -4.11 -10.41 -4.10
C ALA A 413 -4.71 -9.58 -2.96
N ILE A 414 -4.27 -9.82 -1.73
CA ILE A 414 -4.69 -9.11 -0.53
C ILE A 414 -3.59 -8.13 -0.15
N ALA A 415 -3.94 -6.85 -0.02
CA ALA A 415 -3.05 -5.75 0.30
C ALA A 415 -1.66 -5.85 -0.36
N PRO A 416 -1.58 -6.15 -1.68
CA PRO A 416 -0.31 -6.50 -2.30
C PRO A 416 0.56 -5.26 -2.51
N ILE A 417 1.86 -5.49 -2.51
CA ILE A 417 2.79 -4.58 -3.19
C ILE A 417 2.70 -4.78 -4.70
N ASP A 418 3.24 -3.84 -5.47
CA ASP A 418 3.38 -3.98 -6.93
C ASP A 418 4.75 -3.46 -7.39
N SER A 419 5.44 -4.24 -8.21
CA SER A 419 6.72 -3.93 -8.86
C SER A 419 7.96 -3.94 -7.96
N GLN A 420 8.00 -4.74 -6.88
CA GLN A 420 9.28 -5.05 -6.20
C GLN A 420 10.11 -6.02 -7.02
N TYR A 421 9.47 -6.89 -7.80
CA TYR A 421 10.12 -7.67 -8.84
C TYR A 421 9.54 -7.29 -10.21
N ASN A 422 10.40 -7.24 -11.22
CA ASN A 422 10.03 -6.88 -12.59
C ASN A 422 10.65 -7.92 -13.51
N PRO A 423 9.93 -8.99 -13.88
CA PRO A 423 10.47 -10.07 -14.69
C PRO A 423 11.01 -9.55 -16.02
N GLY A 424 12.30 -9.78 -16.31
CA GLY A 424 12.93 -9.24 -17.52
C GLY A 424 13.01 -7.70 -17.58
N GLY A 425 12.81 -7.01 -16.45
CA GLY A 425 12.83 -5.55 -16.34
C GLY A 425 11.51 -4.85 -16.71
N VAL A 426 10.41 -5.59 -16.84
CA VAL A 426 9.07 -5.04 -17.07
C VAL A 426 8.11 -5.42 -15.93
N LYS A 427 7.07 -4.60 -15.73
CA LYS A 427 5.99 -4.93 -14.79
C LYS A 427 5.28 -6.20 -15.25
N THR A 428 4.86 -7.05 -14.30
CA THR A 428 4.23 -8.36 -14.55
C THR A 428 2.99 -8.24 -15.46
N PRO A 429 3.05 -8.74 -16.72
CA PRO A 429 1.88 -8.78 -17.59
C PRO A 429 1.04 -10.02 -17.29
N LEU A 430 -0.28 -9.86 -17.26
CA LEU A 430 -1.23 -10.97 -17.16
C LEU A 430 -2.33 -10.78 -18.20
N SER A 431 -2.84 -11.88 -18.73
CA SER A 431 -3.97 -11.87 -19.66
C SER A 431 -4.83 -13.10 -19.45
N ASP A 432 -6.14 -12.95 -19.68
CA ASP A 432 -7.11 -14.05 -19.60
C ASP A 432 -7.00 -14.86 -18.29
N ILE A 433 -7.14 -14.16 -17.17
CA ILE A 433 -7.14 -14.75 -15.83
C ILE A 433 -8.13 -14.02 -14.93
N ASN A 434 -8.80 -14.76 -14.04
CA ASN A 434 -9.67 -14.14 -13.06
C ASN A 434 -8.81 -13.51 -11.96
N TYR A 435 -8.94 -12.20 -11.73
CA TYR A 435 -8.13 -11.49 -10.74
C TYR A 435 -8.95 -10.68 -9.74
N LEU A 436 -8.70 -10.86 -8.44
CA LEU A 436 -9.26 -10.04 -7.37
C LEU A 436 -8.13 -9.32 -6.64
N VAL A 437 -8.31 -8.03 -6.34
CA VAL A 437 -7.47 -7.31 -5.38
C VAL A 437 -8.30 -6.69 -4.25
N LEU A 438 -7.88 -6.93 -3.00
CA LEU A 438 -8.46 -6.32 -1.80
C LEU A 438 -7.42 -5.41 -1.14
N HIS A 439 -7.80 -4.20 -0.72
CA HIS A 439 -6.87 -3.29 -0.03
C HIS A 439 -7.56 -2.45 1.03
N GLY A 440 -6.86 -2.18 2.13
CA GLY A 440 -7.40 -1.43 3.25
C GLY A 440 -6.95 0.03 3.29
N SER A 441 -7.84 0.95 3.64
CA SER A 441 -7.46 2.37 3.74
C SER A 441 -6.56 2.68 4.94
N MET A 442 -6.56 1.82 5.96
CA MET A 442 -5.72 1.92 7.16
C MET A 442 -4.48 1.03 7.09
N ASP A 443 -4.10 0.60 5.88
CA ASP A 443 -2.87 -0.13 5.64
C ASP A 443 -1.65 0.77 5.96
N GLY A 444 -0.89 0.39 6.99
CA GLY A 444 0.29 1.09 7.44
C GLY A 444 1.59 0.60 6.80
N ASP A 445 1.59 -0.58 6.17
CA ASP A 445 2.78 -1.18 5.55
C ASP A 445 2.83 -0.82 4.05
N VAL A 446 1.75 -1.12 3.32
CA VAL A 446 1.49 -0.75 1.93
C VAL A 446 0.42 0.34 1.90
N SER A 447 0.82 1.53 2.35
CA SER A 447 -0.10 2.66 2.59
C SER A 447 -0.82 3.26 1.38
N SER A 448 -0.48 2.82 0.17
CA SER A 448 -1.15 3.15 -1.09
C SER A 448 -1.84 1.91 -1.65
N PHE A 449 -2.88 2.06 -2.47
CA PHE A 449 -3.51 0.92 -3.14
C PHE A 449 -2.66 0.36 -4.31
N ASP A 450 -1.42 -0.07 -4.05
CA ASP A 450 -0.43 -0.50 -5.05
C ASP A 450 -0.96 -1.61 -5.98
N GLY A 451 -1.69 -2.58 -5.42
CA GLY A 451 -2.27 -3.70 -6.17
C GLY A 451 -3.22 -3.34 -7.31
N ILE A 452 -3.77 -2.13 -7.33
CA ILE A 452 -4.59 -1.66 -8.45
C ILE A 452 -3.77 -1.59 -9.74
N GLY A 453 -2.45 -1.40 -9.64
CA GLY A 453 -1.55 -1.42 -10.80
C GLY A 453 -1.58 -2.75 -11.55
N GLN A 454 -1.56 -3.88 -10.85
CA GLN A 454 -1.68 -5.19 -11.48
C GLN A 454 -3.08 -5.41 -12.07
N TYR A 455 -4.14 -4.96 -11.39
CA TYR A 455 -5.50 -4.98 -11.91
C TYR A 455 -5.60 -4.22 -13.25
N ASN A 456 -5.04 -3.01 -13.33
CA ASN A 456 -5.08 -2.18 -14.54
C ASN A 456 -4.32 -2.83 -15.70
N ARG A 457 -3.19 -3.51 -15.44
CA ARG A 457 -2.39 -4.18 -16.48
C ARG A 457 -3.03 -5.42 -17.11
N ILE A 458 -4.05 -6.02 -16.47
CA ILE A 458 -4.68 -7.24 -16.99
C ILE A 458 -5.49 -6.93 -18.24
N LYS A 459 -5.22 -7.69 -19.30
CA LYS A 459 -5.90 -7.62 -20.59
C LYS A 459 -6.73 -8.87 -20.84
N PHE A 460 -7.85 -8.71 -21.53
CA PHE A 460 -8.67 -9.83 -21.98
C PHE A 460 -8.63 -9.93 -23.50
N THR A 461 -8.52 -11.15 -24.00
CA THR A 461 -8.73 -11.40 -25.43
C THR A 461 -10.21 -11.34 -25.77
N PRO A 462 -10.57 -11.04 -27.05
CA PRO A 462 -11.95 -11.18 -27.50
C PRO A 462 -12.46 -12.60 -27.20
N ASP A 463 -13.72 -12.71 -26.77
CA ASP A 463 -14.40 -13.98 -26.40
C ASP A 463 -13.90 -14.68 -25.12
N SER A 464 -12.96 -14.09 -24.38
CA SER A 464 -12.55 -14.57 -23.06
C SER A 464 -13.75 -14.57 -22.09
N ASP A 465 -13.81 -15.48 -21.12
CA ASP A 465 -14.83 -15.48 -20.05
C ASP A 465 -14.26 -14.99 -18.70
N HIS A 466 -13.05 -14.43 -18.73
CA HIS A 466 -12.35 -13.97 -17.53
C HIS A 466 -12.79 -12.58 -17.09
N TYR A 467 -12.68 -12.35 -15.78
CA TYR A 467 -13.08 -11.12 -15.13
C TYR A 467 -12.06 -10.67 -14.07
N LYS A 468 -12.06 -9.37 -13.78
CA LYS A 468 -11.23 -8.78 -12.73
C LYS A 468 -12.06 -7.88 -11.82
N ALA A 469 -11.69 -7.85 -10.55
CA ALA A 469 -12.31 -6.99 -9.55
C ALA A 469 -11.28 -6.36 -8.62
N ALA A 470 -11.57 -5.15 -8.14
CA ALA A 470 -10.81 -4.45 -7.11
C ALA A 470 -11.75 -3.92 -6.03
N VAL A 471 -11.36 -4.06 -4.77
CA VAL A 471 -12.14 -3.62 -3.61
C VAL A 471 -11.23 -2.84 -2.65
N TYR A 472 -11.54 -1.56 -2.46
CA TYR A 472 -10.92 -0.72 -1.44
C TYR A 472 -11.83 -0.60 -0.22
N ILE A 473 -11.30 -0.94 0.96
CA ILE A 473 -12.08 -1.14 2.20
C ILE A 473 -11.66 -0.09 3.22
N HIS A 474 -12.57 0.85 3.53
CA HIS A 474 -12.26 1.87 4.52
C HIS A 474 -12.12 1.26 5.93
N GLY A 475 -11.05 1.64 6.64
CA GLY A 475 -10.76 1.19 7.99
C GLY A 475 -10.01 -0.15 8.09
N ALA A 476 -9.95 -0.96 7.03
CA ALA A 476 -9.14 -2.17 7.04
C ALA A 476 -7.64 -1.83 7.08
N ASN A 477 -6.85 -2.53 7.89
CA ASN A 477 -5.39 -2.40 7.94
C ASN A 477 -4.68 -3.51 7.15
N HIS A 478 -3.35 -3.49 7.11
CA HIS A 478 -2.55 -4.54 6.47
C HIS A 478 -2.71 -5.87 7.22
N GLY A 479 -2.49 -5.84 8.54
CA GLY A 479 -2.32 -7.03 9.36
C GLY A 479 -3.53 -7.96 9.47
N GLN A 480 -4.74 -7.44 9.68
CA GLN A 480 -5.87 -8.26 10.14
C GLN A 480 -6.45 -9.23 9.10
N PHE A 481 -6.00 -9.18 7.84
CA PHE A 481 -6.27 -10.27 6.88
C PHE A 481 -5.55 -11.58 7.27
N ASN A 482 -4.53 -11.48 8.11
CA ASN A 482 -3.82 -12.59 8.74
C ASN A 482 -4.01 -12.50 10.27
N SER A 483 -4.71 -13.46 10.86
CA SER A 483 -5.06 -13.40 12.29
C SER A 483 -3.84 -13.46 13.23
N GLY A 484 -2.66 -13.82 12.73
CA GLY A 484 -1.40 -13.79 13.47
C GLY A 484 -0.74 -12.41 13.53
N TRP A 485 -1.00 -11.52 12.56
CA TRP A 485 -0.36 -10.20 12.47
C TRP A 485 -1.10 -9.13 13.29
N GLY A 486 -2.43 -9.18 13.30
CA GLY A 486 -3.28 -8.33 14.13
C GLY A 486 -3.36 -6.86 13.67
N ASN A 487 -3.64 -5.96 14.61
CA ASN A 487 -3.93 -4.55 14.34
C ASN A 487 -2.71 -3.63 14.34
N SER A 488 -1.49 -4.19 14.27
CA SER A 488 -0.27 -3.41 14.21
C SER A 488 0.64 -3.89 13.09
N ASP A 489 0.75 -3.05 12.06
CA ASP A 489 1.55 -3.33 10.87
C ASP A 489 3.07 -3.24 11.13
N SER A 490 3.49 -2.85 12.35
CA SER A 490 4.88 -2.95 12.82
C SER A 490 5.21 -4.25 13.58
N GLY A 491 4.23 -5.15 13.72
CA GLY A 491 4.31 -6.33 14.58
C GLY A 491 4.32 -5.99 16.08
N PRO A 492 4.51 -6.99 16.97
CA PRO A 492 4.44 -6.80 18.40
C PRO A 492 5.59 -5.94 18.95
N GLY A 493 5.27 -5.11 19.95
CA GLY A 493 6.25 -4.32 20.71
C GLY A 493 5.85 -2.86 20.90
N LEU A 494 6.80 -2.02 21.32
CA LEU A 494 6.54 -0.59 21.56
C LEU A 494 6.15 0.18 20.29
N GLY A 495 6.55 -0.31 19.10
CA GLY A 495 6.15 0.23 17.80
C GLY A 495 4.63 0.23 17.60
N ALA A 496 3.94 -0.80 18.13
CA ALA A 496 2.49 -0.92 18.05
C ALA A 496 1.76 0.27 18.69
N GLY A 497 2.35 0.83 19.76
CA GLY A 497 1.83 1.98 20.47
C GLY A 497 1.87 3.30 19.70
N PHE A 498 2.37 3.33 18.46
CA PHE A 498 2.37 4.54 17.62
C PHE A 498 1.25 4.57 16.58
N TRP A 499 0.59 3.43 16.32
CA TRP A 499 -0.48 3.30 15.33
C TRP A 499 -1.85 3.71 15.87
N ASN A 500 -2.69 4.25 14.99
CA ASN A 500 -4.05 4.67 15.27
C ASN A 500 -5.05 3.52 15.16
N THR A 501 -4.91 2.53 16.03
CA THR A 501 -5.78 1.35 16.06
C THR A 501 -7.26 1.65 16.34
N MET A 502 -7.58 2.82 16.93
CA MET A 502 -8.97 3.23 17.18
C MET A 502 -9.78 3.42 15.89
N ALA A 503 -9.13 3.78 14.80
CA ALA A 503 -9.78 4.09 13.53
C ALA A 503 -9.80 2.90 12.55
N MET A 504 -9.33 1.74 12.99
CA MET A 504 -9.34 0.51 12.21
C MET A 504 -10.67 -0.23 12.39
N LEU A 505 -11.08 -0.97 11.36
CA LEU A 505 -12.14 -1.97 11.48
C LEU A 505 -11.72 -3.02 12.52
N PRO A 506 -12.66 -3.53 13.33
CA PRO A 506 -12.41 -4.71 14.15
C PRO A 506 -11.94 -5.89 13.29
N ALA A 507 -11.01 -6.70 13.82
CA ALA A 507 -10.46 -7.85 13.08
C ALA A 507 -11.53 -8.79 12.53
N VAL A 508 -12.56 -9.12 13.32
CA VAL A 508 -13.67 -9.99 12.89
C VAL A 508 -14.45 -9.39 11.72
N GLU A 509 -14.62 -8.08 11.68
CA GLU A 509 -15.30 -7.39 10.58
C GLU A 509 -14.44 -7.44 9.30
N GLN A 510 -13.14 -7.15 9.41
CA GLN A 510 -12.21 -7.25 8.28
C GLN A 510 -12.06 -8.69 7.75
N GLU A 511 -11.99 -9.68 8.63
CA GLU A 511 -12.01 -11.11 8.27
C GLU A 511 -13.33 -11.50 7.60
N THR A 512 -14.47 -10.95 8.06
CA THR A 512 -15.78 -11.18 7.43
C THR A 512 -15.83 -10.59 6.04
N THR A 513 -15.36 -9.35 5.85
CA THR A 513 -15.21 -8.71 4.54
C THR A 513 -14.35 -9.57 3.60
N ALA A 514 -13.22 -10.11 4.08
CA ALA A 514 -12.37 -11.01 3.30
C ALA A 514 -13.14 -12.28 2.91
N LYS A 515 -13.85 -12.93 3.83
CA LYS A 515 -14.66 -14.12 3.52
C LYS A 515 -15.73 -13.84 2.47
N VAL A 516 -16.44 -12.72 2.55
CA VAL A 516 -17.48 -12.35 1.57
C VAL A 516 -16.88 -12.26 0.17
N PHE A 517 -15.88 -11.40 -0.03
CA PHE A 517 -15.34 -11.15 -1.36
C PHE A 517 -14.53 -12.32 -1.91
N VAL A 518 -13.70 -12.99 -1.09
CA VAL A 518 -12.89 -14.13 -1.53
C VAL A 518 -13.78 -15.32 -1.90
N SER A 519 -14.78 -15.65 -1.08
CA SER A 519 -15.64 -16.82 -1.36
C SER A 519 -16.54 -16.56 -2.57
N ALA A 520 -17.16 -15.38 -2.68
CA ALA A 520 -17.94 -14.98 -3.85
C ALA A 520 -17.11 -15.06 -5.15
N PHE A 521 -15.85 -14.61 -5.09
CA PHE A 521 -14.95 -14.64 -6.24
C PHE A 521 -14.57 -16.07 -6.66
N LEU A 522 -14.21 -16.92 -5.69
CA LEU A 522 -13.80 -18.31 -5.97
C LEU A 522 -14.97 -19.18 -6.42
N GLU A 523 -16.16 -19.03 -5.83
CA GLU A 523 -17.36 -19.76 -6.26
C GLU A 523 -17.81 -19.33 -7.66
N THR A 524 -17.62 -18.06 -8.01
CA THR A 524 -17.81 -17.63 -9.39
C THR A 524 -16.80 -18.33 -10.32
N ALA A 525 -15.52 -18.37 -9.94
CA ALA A 525 -14.46 -18.91 -10.78
C ALA A 525 -14.57 -20.43 -10.98
N PHE A 526 -14.96 -21.18 -9.95
CA PHE A 526 -15.00 -22.64 -9.97
C PHE A 526 -16.38 -23.21 -10.33
N ASP A 527 -17.45 -22.70 -9.69
CA ASP A 527 -18.81 -23.23 -9.85
C ASP A 527 -19.60 -22.50 -10.94
N LYS A 528 -19.01 -21.46 -11.54
CA LYS A 528 -19.63 -20.61 -12.57
C LYS A 528 -20.93 -19.95 -12.11
N ASN A 529 -21.06 -19.69 -10.81
CA ASN A 529 -22.16 -18.92 -10.27
C ASN A 529 -21.93 -17.41 -10.50
N LEU A 530 -22.20 -16.96 -11.72
CA LEU A 530 -21.95 -15.59 -12.17
C LEU A 530 -22.77 -14.54 -11.41
N ASP A 531 -23.85 -14.91 -10.72
CA ASP A 531 -24.69 -13.97 -9.98
C ASP A 531 -23.94 -13.30 -8.82
N TYR A 532 -22.92 -13.97 -8.26
CA TYR A 532 -22.06 -13.37 -7.24
C TYR A 532 -21.23 -12.19 -7.77
N LEU A 533 -21.04 -12.04 -9.09
CA LEU A 533 -20.28 -10.94 -9.67
C LEU A 533 -20.92 -9.57 -9.41
N GLU A 534 -22.23 -9.53 -9.15
CA GLU A 534 -22.95 -8.29 -8.90
C GLU A 534 -22.39 -7.53 -7.69
N ILE A 535 -21.82 -8.22 -6.69
CA ILE A 535 -21.19 -7.55 -5.53
C ILE A 535 -19.98 -6.68 -5.92
N PHE A 536 -19.29 -7.02 -7.01
CA PHE A 536 -18.14 -6.24 -7.49
C PHE A 536 -18.58 -5.09 -8.40
N ARG A 537 -19.77 -5.19 -9.01
CA ARG A 537 -20.41 -4.07 -9.74
C ARG A 537 -20.99 -3.06 -8.77
N ASP A 538 -21.75 -3.52 -7.78
CA ASP A 538 -22.35 -2.70 -6.73
C ASP A 538 -22.38 -3.46 -5.41
N TRP A 539 -21.45 -3.16 -4.50
CA TRP A 539 -21.35 -3.83 -3.20
C TRP A 539 -22.61 -3.69 -2.35
N ARG A 540 -23.46 -2.68 -2.59
CA ARG A 540 -24.65 -2.39 -1.79
C ARG A 540 -25.68 -3.51 -1.84
N VAL A 541 -25.71 -4.30 -2.91
CA VAL A 541 -26.57 -5.50 -3.00
C VAL A 541 -26.24 -6.53 -1.92
N ALA A 542 -25.00 -6.52 -1.41
CA ALA A 542 -24.50 -7.38 -0.35
C ALA A 542 -24.31 -6.64 0.98
N ALA A 543 -24.90 -5.45 1.17
CA ALA A 543 -24.75 -4.66 2.39
C ALA A 543 -25.12 -5.44 3.65
N ASN A 544 -26.07 -6.37 3.57
CA ASN A 544 -26.48 -7.23 4.69
C ASN A 544 -25.45 -8.31 5.08
N TRP A 545 -24.41 -8.53 4.26
CA TRP A 545 -23.33 -9.49 4.51
C TRP A 545 -22.05 -8.82 4.98
N LEU A 546 -21.91 -7.52 4.72
CA LEU A 546 -20.70 -6.73 4.93
C LEU A 546 -20.83 -5.89 6.21
N PRO A 547 -19.72 -5.67 6.95
CA PRO A 547 -19.73 -4.69 8.04
C PRO A 547 -19.93 -3.27 7.50
N GLU A 548 -20.49 -2.40 8.35
CA GLU A 548 -20.79 -1.00 8.02
C GLU A 548 -19.50 -0.19 7.85
N THR A 549 -19.12 0.08 6.60
CA THR A 549 -18.01 0.96 6.23
C THR A 549 -18.17 1.45 4.79
N ILE A 550 -17.17 2.14 4.26
CA ILE A 550 -17.12 2.58 2.86
C ILE A 550 -16.37 1.53 2.05
N TYR A 551 -16.98 1.10 0.95
CA TYR A 551 -16.38 0.23 -0.06
C TYR A 551 -16.35 0.96 -1.40
N LEU A 552 -15.20 0.91 -2.07
CA LEU A 552 -15.09 1.33 -3.47
C LEU A 552 -14.76 0.10 -4.29
N THR A 553 -15.59 -0.18 -5.30
CA THR A 553 -15.45 -1.34 -6.16
C THR A 553 -15.19 -0.94 -7.60
N GLN A 554 -14.40 -1.77 -8.27
CA GLN A 554 -14.22 -1.75 -9.72
C GLN A 554 -14.33 -3.18 -10.22
N TYR A 555 -15.07 -3.37 -11.30
CA TYR A 555 -15.22 -4.66 -11.96
C TYR A 555 -15.00 -4.47 -13.46
N ASN A 556 -14.45 -5.49 -14.10
CA ASN A 556 -14.29 -5.52 -15.55
C ASN A 556 -14.22 -6.96 -16.04
N ASP A 557 -14.68 -7.21 -17.26
CA ASP A 557 -14.49 -8.48 -17.95
C ASP A 557 -14.29 -8.23 -19.45
N SER A 558 -14.14 -9.31 -20.22
CA SER A 558 -13.93 -9.27 -21.67
C SER A 558 -15.04 -8.60 -22.47
N ARG A 559 -16.25 -8.42 -21.91
CA ARG A 559 -17.43 -7.86 -22.59
C ARG A 559 -17.45 -6.33 -22.55
N TYR A 560 -16.46 -5.73 -21.92
CA TYR A 560 -16.28 -4.29 -21.87
C TYR A 560 -15.68 -3.75 -23.16
N ILE A 561 -16.45 -2.90 -23.84
CA ILE A 561 -16.05 -2.16 -25.03
C ILE A 561 -15.53 -0.80 -24.59
N VAL A 562 -14.22 -0.62 -24.67
CA VAL A 562 -13.53 0.63 -24.34
C VAL A 562 -13.84 1.69 -25.40
N LEU A 563 -14.27 2.87 -24.95
CA LEU A 563 -14.38 4.06 -25.79
C LEU A 563 -13.19 4.99 -25.58
N ALA A 564 -12.86 5.28 -24.33
CA ALA A 564 -11.73 6.13 -23.95
C ALA A 564 -11.14 5.63 -22.61
N ASP A 565 -9.88 5.21 -22.65
CA ASP A 565 -9.04 4.81 -21.52
C ASP A 565 -7.79 5.72 -21.38
N PHE A 566 -7.47 6.51 -22.41
CA PHE A 566 -6.40 7.52 -22.41
C PHE A 566 -4.98 6.93 -22.42
N GLU A 567 -4.83 5.64 -22.74
CA GLU A 567 -3.53 5.00 -22.95
C GLU A 567 -3.09 4.94 -24.43
N GLU A 568 -3.97 5.30 -25.37
CA GLU A 568 -3.73 5.14 -26.80
C GLU A 568 -2.68 6.11 -27.36
N ASP A 569 -2.66 7.37 -26.89
CA ASP A 569 -1.74 8.40 -27.34
C ASP A 569 -1.58 9.57 -26.33
N LEU A 570 -1.10 10.74 -26.80
CA LEU A 570 -0.94 11.97 -26.00
C LEU A 570 -1.82 13.13 -26.51
N ASN A 571 -2.72 12.84 -27.46
CA ASN A 571 -3.61 13.80 -28.06
C ASN A 571 -4.95 13.76 -27.33
N SER A 572 -5.17 14.73 -26.46
CA SER A 572 -6.36 14.77 -25.60
C SER A 572 -7.69 15.08 -26.31
N GLY A 573 -7.70 15.06 -27.65
CA GLY A 573 -8.88 15.17 -28.50
C GLY A 573 -9.30 13.85 -29.15
N THR A 574 -8.50 12.78 -29.04
CA THR A 574 -8.79 11.45 -29.59
C THR A 574 -9.30 10.50 -28.53
N THR A 575 -9.87 9.39 -28.98
CA THR A 575 -10.40 8.31 -28.13
C THR A 575 -9.76 6.98 -28.50
N THR A 576 -9.75 6.02 -27.58
CA THR A 576 -9.35 4.63 -27.81
C THR A 576 -10.15 3.97 -28.93
N LEU A 577 -11.46 4.25 -29.00
CA LEU A 577 -12.27 3.90 -30.15
C LEU A 577 -11.85 4.75 -31.35
N GLU A 578 -11.42 4.12 -32.44
CA GLU A 578 -10.99 4.85 -33.65
C GLU A 578 -12.07 5.81 -34.16
N ASN A 579 -11.64 7.03 -34.55
CA ASN A 579 -12.49 8.10 -35.09
C ASN A 579 -13.52 8.70 -34.11
N GLY A 580 -13.41 8.46 -32.81
CA GLY A 580 -14.08 9.30 -31.83
C GLY A 580 -13.34 10.61 -31.57
N GLU A 581 -14.07 11.61 -31.07
CA GLU A 581 -13.52 12.94 -30.77
C GLU A 581 -13.92 13.38 -29.36
N ILE A 582 -12.94 13.83 -28.57
CA ILE A 582 -13.15 14.38 -27.24
C ILE A 582 -13.30 15.89 -27.32
N PHE A 583 -14.25 16.44 -26.55
CA PHE A 583 -14.40 17.87 -26.36
C PHE A 583 -14.64 18.22 -24.89
N SER A 584 -14.22 19.43 -24.50
CA SER A 584 -14.41 19.92 -23.14
C SER A 584 -14.77 21.42 -23.15
N LEU A 585 -15.52 21.85 -22.13
CA LEU A 585 -15.97 23.23 -21.96
C LEU A 585 -15.91 23.62 -20.48
N ASN A 586 -15.45 24.85 -20.21
CA ASN A 586 -15.52 25.56 -18.92
C ASN A 586 -14.76 24.96 -17.72
N PHE A 587 -13.86 23.99 -17.88
CA PHE A 587 -12.98 23.54 -16.79
C PHE A 587 -11.93 24.59 -16.39
N ASP A 588 -11.57 24.61 -15.10
CA ASP A 588 -10.42 25.33 -14.55
C ASP A 588 -9.13 24.54 -14.71
N HIS A 589 -9.22 23.22 -14.59
CA HIS A 589 -8.13 22.28 -14.83
C HIS A 589 -8.61 21.17 -15.75
N TRP A 590 -7.86 20.93 -16.81
CA TRP A 590 -8.07 19.82 -17.74
C TRP A 590 -6.72 19.32 -18.25
N LYS A 591 -6.41 18.04 -18.01
CA LYS A 591 -5.22 17.36 -18.53
C LYS A 591 -5.40 15.85 -18.49
N GLU A 592 -4.76 15.14 -19.41
CA GLU A 592 -4.49 13.71 -19.26
C GLU A 592 -3.18 13.49 -18.51
N SER A 593 -3.14 12.47 -17.66
CA SER A 593 -1.95 12.10 -16.89
C SER A 593 -2.04 10.68 -16.37
N ILE A 594 -0.88 10.06 -16.14
CA ILE A 594 -0.79 8.78 -15.42
C ILE A 594 -1.28 8.96 -13.99
N LEU A 595 -2.19 8.10 -13.54
CA LEU A 595 -2.65 8.09 -12.14
C LEU A 595 -1.51 7.66 -11.21
N LYS A 596 -1.34 8.42 -10.12
CA LYS A 596 -0.28 8.20 -9.14
C LYS A 596 -0.87 7.91 -7.77
N GLY A 597 -0.22 7.01 -7.03
CA GLY A 597 -0.53 6.75 -5.63
C GLY A 597 0.13 7.73 -4.67
N LYS A 598 -0.03 7.50 -3.35
CA LYS A 598 0.48 8.35 -2.26
C LYS A 598 1.99 8.57 -2.27
N TRP A 599 2.75 7.70 -2.93
CA TRP A 599 4.20 7.77 -3.04
C TRP A 599 4.66 8.23 -4.43
N ASN A 600 3.75 8.79 -5.24
CA ASN A 600 3.98 9.20 -6.62
C ASN A 600 4.42 8.03 -7.55
N GLN A 601 4.10 6.81 -7.15
CA GLN A 601 4.30 5.58 -7.92
C GLN A 601 3.23 5.45 -9.00
N ASP A 602 3.60 4.80 -10.10
CA ASP A 602 2.76 4.59 -11.27
C ASP A 602 1.77 3.43 -11.07
N LEU A 603 0.47 3.76 -11.05
CA LEU A 603 -0.64 2.80 -10.90
C LEU A 603 -1.09 2.18 -12.23
N SER A 604 -0.28 2.28 -13.29
CA SER A 604 -0.45 1.58 -14.58
C SER A 604 -1.78 1.89 -15.30
N THR A 605 -2.30 3.10 -15.15
CA THR A 605 -3.50 3.61 -15.84
C THR A 605 -3.34 5.11 -16.12
N SER A 606 -3.88 5.59 -17.23
CA SER A 606 -3.99 7.00 -17.57
C SER A 606 -5.36 7.52 -17.19
N VAL A 607 -5.47 8.80 -16.84
CA VAL A 607 -6.75 9.41 -16.48
C VAL A 607 -6.85 10.82 -17.05
N VAL A 608 -8.07 11.28 -17.31
CA VAL A 608 -8.34 12.70 -17.52
C VAL A 608 -8.71 13.37 -16.20
N SER A 609 -7.95 14.38 -15.82
CA SER A 609 -8.17 15.20 -14.62
C SER A 609 -9.04 16.41 -14.97
N LEU A 610 -10.15 16.58 -14.25
CA LEU A 610 -11.22 17.54 -14.53
C LEU A 610 -11.55 18.34 -13.27
N GLY A 611 -11.14 19.62 -13.24
CA GLY A 611 -11.41 20.56 -12.14
C GLY A 611 -12.34 21.68 -12.56
N TRP A 612 -13.43 21.93 -11.81
CA TRP A 612 -14.38 23.01 -12.07
C TRP A 612 -14.74 23.79 -10.80
N ASP A 613 -14.94 25.10 -10.93
CA ASP A 613 -15.41 25.96 -9.84
C ASP A 613 -16.55 26.91 -10.29
N ASN A 614 -17.79 26.45 -10.17
CA ASN A 614 -18.98 27.23 -10.48
C ASN A 614 -19.24 28.35 -9.45
N ARG A 615 -18.55 28.36 -8.29
CA ARG A 615 -18.63 29.47 -7.31
C ARG A 615 -18.07 30.76 -7.90
N THR A 616 -17.13 30.65 -8.85
CA THR A 616 -16.52 31.79 -9.53
C THR A 616 -17.04 32.02 -10.95
N LYS A 617 -17.52 30.96 -11.62
CA LYS A 617 -17.91 30.96 -13.03
C LYS A 617 -19.43 30.86 -13.24
N GLY A 618 -20.15 31.96 -13.05
CA GLY A 618 -21.50 32.19 -13.62
C GLY A 618 -22.46 30.99 -13.67
N SER A 619 -23.21 30.83 -14.77
CA SER A 619 -24.27 29.80 -14.93
C SER A 619 -23.97 28.75 -16.00
N PHE A 620 -22.77 28.72 -16.57
CA PHE A 620 -22.41 27.74 -17.61
C PHE A 620 -21.68 26.55 -16.99
N PRO A 621 -22.24 25.33 -17.05
CA PRO A 621 -21.62 24.19 -16.41
C PRO A 621 -20.34 23.75 -17.13
N ALA A 622 -19.45 23.11 -16.38
CA ALA A 622 -18.33 22.40 -16.96
C ALA A 622 -18.82 21.11 -17.62
N VAL A 623 -18.33 20.83 -18.83
CA VAL A 623 -18.81 19.74 -19.67
C VAL A 623 -17.63 19.02 -20.28
N TYR A 624 -17.58 17.70 -20.09
CA TYR A 624 -16.67 16.81 -20.79
C TYR A 624 -17.49 15.87 -21.66
N GLY A 625 -17.09 15.60 -22.90
CA GLY A 625 -17.86 14.72 -23.77
C GLY A 625 -17.08 14.10 -24.89
N ILE A 626 -17.68 13.06 -25.44
CA ILE A 626 -17.15 12.23 -26.52
C ILE A 626 -18.18 12.21 -27.64
N ASN A 627 -17.76 12.56 -28.85
CA ASN A 627 -18.51 12.30 -30.07
C ASN A 627 -18.07 10.95 -30.60
N LEU A 628 -19.05 10.06 -30.84
CA LEU A 628 -18.81 8.72 -31.34
C LEU A 628 -19.05 8.65 -32.85
N PRO A 629 -18.29 7.82 -33.59
CA PRO A 629 -18.57 7.55 -34.98
C PRO A 629 -19.91 6.82 -35.14
N GLU A 630 -20.63 7.10 -36.24
CA GLU A 630 -21.95 6.52 -36.52
C GLU A 630 -21.89 4.98 -36.58
N ASN A 631 -22.86 4.32 -35.94
CA ASN A 631 -23.05 2.85 -35.94
C ASN A 631 -21.81 2.06 -35.46
N SER A 632 -21.01 2.65 -34.58
CA SER A 632 -19.78 2.04 -34.08
C SER A 632 -20.02 0.84 -33.16
N ILE A 633 -21.14 0.82 -32.43
CA ILE A 633 -21.41 -0.21 -31.41
C ILE A 633 -22.87 -0.65 -31.49
N GLN A 634 -23.10 -1.97 -31.41
CA GLN A 634 -24.43 -2.56 -31.28
C GLN A 634 -24.77 -2.72 -29.80
N LEU A 635 -25.84 -2.09 -29.35
CA LEU A 635 -26.27 -2.04 -27.95
C LEU A 635 -27.72 -2.49 -27.80
N ASN A 636 -28.03 -3.10 -26.67
CA ASN A 636 -29.37 -3.53 -26.27
C ASN A 636 -29.76 -2.94 -24.90
N SER A 637 -31.01 -3.13 -24.49
CA SER A 637 -31.54 -2.51 -23.26
C SER A 637 -30.97 -3.07 -21.96
N GLN A 638 -30.37 -4.27 -21.98
CA GLN A 638 -29.70 -4.89 -20.82
C GLN A 638 -28.23 -4.50 -20.70
N ASP A 639 -27.66 -3.84 -21.71
CA ASP A 639 -26.28 -3.36 -21.64
C ASP A 639 -26.16 -2.17 -20.69
N TYR A 640 -24.92 -1.80 -20.37
CA TYR A 640 -24.61 -0.73 -19.43
C TYR A 640 -23.67 0.28 -20.07
N PHE A 641 -23.91 1.56 -19.80
CA PHE A 641 -22.88 2.59 -19.97
C PHE A 641 -22.00 2.61 -18.71
N VAL A 642 -20.68 2.57 -18.88
CA VAL A 642 -19.72 2.36 -17.80
C VAL A 642 -18.63 3.42 -17.84
N PHE A 643 -18.22 3.90 -16.67
CA PHE A 643 -17.04 4.76 -16.53
C PHE A 643 -16.47 4.64 -15.12
N SER A 644 -15.18 4.97 -14.97
CA SER A 644 -14.50 5.01 -13.68
C SER A 644 -14.24 6.46 -13.28
N MET A 645 -14.54 6.85 -12.04
CA MET A 645 -14.30 8.21 -11.56
C MET A 645 -13.84 8.20 -10.10
N GLY A 646 -12.93 9.12 -9.75
CA GLY A 646 -12.41 9.30 -8.39
C GLY A 646 -12.28 10.77 -8.03
N ASP A 647 -12.62 11.14 -6.80
CA ASP A 647 -12.36 12.48 -6.27
C ASP A 647 -10.89 12.61 -5.86
N THR A 648 -10.25 13.71 -6.29
CA THR A 648 -8.86 14.02 -5.91
C THR A 648 -8.75 14.64 -4.52
N GLY A 649 -9.87 15.10 -3.94
CA GLY A 649 -9.90 15.83 -2.68
C GLY A 649 -9.29 17.24 -2.77
N GLU A 650 -8.87 17.67 -3.96
CA GLU A 650 -8.30 19.00 -4.20
C GLU A 650 -9.38 20.04 -4.52
N ASP A 651 -9.17 21.28 -4.08
CA ASP A 651 -9.96 22.42 -4.54
C ASP A 651 -9.33 22.98 -5.83
N PRO A 652 -10.06 23.04 -6.97
CA PRO A 652 -9.53 23.56 -8.22
C PRO A 652 -9.10 25.04 -8.13
N ASN A 653 -9.57 25.78 -7.13
CA ASN A 653 -9.23 27.19 -6.92
C ASN A 653 -8.14 27.40 -5.85
N THR A 654 -6.90 27.05 -6.21
CA THR A 654 -5.75 27.12 -5.29
C THR A 654 -5.36 28.54 -4.85
N LYS A 655 -5.81 29.59 -5.56
CA LYS A 655 -5.40 30.99 -5.31
C LYS A 655 -6.31 31.75 -4.34
N ASN A 656 -7.55 31.29 -4.12
CA ASN A 656 -8.58 32.00 -3.36
C ASN A 656 -9.18 31.15 -2.22
N LYS A 657 -8.39 30.26 -1.60
CA LYS A 657 -8.85 29.39 -0.51
C LYS A 657 -9.50 30.13 0.67
N GLU A 658 -9.13 31.39 0.93
CA GLU A 658 -9.72 32.20 2.01
C GLU A 658 -11.13 32.73 1.68
N LEU A 659 -11.49 32.83 0.39
CA LEU A 659 -12.79 33.37 -0.06
C LEU A 659 -13.89 32.29 -0.12
N PHE A 660 -13.50 31.02 -0.19
CA PHE A 660 -14.39 29.87 -0.23
C PHE A 660 -13.95 28.87 0.84
N PRO A 661 -14.53 28.88 2.05
CA PRO A 661 -14.20 27.87 3.06
C PRO A 661 -14.48 26.47 2.49
N GLU A 662 -13.65 25.49 2.84
CA GLU A 662 -13.87 24.08 2.46
C GLU A 662 -15.30 23.69 2.88
N VAL A 663 -16.16 23.49 1.89
CA VAL A 663 -17.49 22.93 2.10
C VAL A 663 -17.32 21.45 1.85
N ASN A 664 -17.52 20.61 2.87
CA ASN A 664 -17.64 19.18 2.64
C ASN A 664 -18.70 18.98 1.56
N GLN A 665 -18.34 18.29 0.47
CA GLN A 665 -19.26 17.97 -0.62
C GLN A 665 -20.24 16.90 -0.16
N THR A 666 -21.09 17.26 0.80
CA THR A 666 -22.08 16.38 1.41
C THR A 666 -23.32 16.32 0.51
N PRO A 667 -23.91 15.13 0.29
CA PRO A 667 -23.44 13.80 0.73
C PRO A 667 -22.43 13.12 -0.22
N GLY A 668 -22.12 13.74 -1.36
CA GLY A 668 -21.08 13.32 -2.30
C GLY A 668 -20.99 14.28 -3.49
N ILE A 669 -20.17 13.96 -4.49
CA ILE A 669 -20.14 14.73 -5.75
C ILE A 669 -21.28 14.26 -6.65
N ASN A 670 -22.12 15.21 -7.09
CA ASN A 670 -23.22 14.97 -8.00
C ASN A 670 -23.00 15.68 -9.34
N PHE A 671 -23.39 15.02 -10.42
CA PHE A 671 -23.30 15.48 -11.79
C PHE A 671 -24.31 14.72 -12.66
N CYS A 672 -24.51 15.18 -13.90
CA CYS A 672 -25.35 14.49 -14.87
C CYS A 672 -24.51 13.72 -15.89
N VAL A 673 -24.98 12.55 -16.29
CA VAL A 673 -24.52 11.82 -17.48
C VAL A 673 -25.62 11.91 -18.55
N GLU A 674 -25.24 12.27 -19.77
CA GLU A 674 -26.14 12.44 -20.91
C GLU A 674 -25.65 11.62 -22.11
N LEU A 675 -26.53 10.77 -22.65
CA LEU A 675 -26.30 10.03 -23.90
C LEU A 675 -27.26 10.56 -24.96
N SER A 676 -26.77 10.77 -26.19
CA SER A 676 -27.56 11.27 -27.31
C SER A 676 -27.53 10.32 -28.51
N SER A 677 -28.69 10.19 -29.17
CA SER A 677 -28.89 9.49 -30.46
C SER A 677 -29.72 10.39 -31.37
N GLY A 678 -29.10 10.91 -32.44
CA GLY A 678 -29.70 11.91 -33.32
C GLY A 678 -30.11 13.19 -32.55
N ASN A 679 -31.40 13.53 -32.58
CA ASN A 679 -31.95 14.69 -31.85
C ASN A 679 -32.49 14.34 -30.45
N GLN A 680 -32.39 13.08 -30.04
CA GLN A 680 -32.92 12.58 -28.78
C GLN A 680 -31.80 12.41 -27.77
N LYS A 681 -32.10 12.70 -26.51
CA LYS A 681 -31.16 12.54 -25.41
C LYS A 681 -31.81 11.93 -24.18
N ALA A 682 -31.05 11.12 -23.45
CA ALA A 682 -31.39 10.61 -22.14
C ALA A 682 -30.37 11.16 -21.13
N VAL A 683 -30.86 11.58 -19.96
CA VAL A 683 -30.05 12.20 -18.91
C VAL A 683 -30.35 11.51 -17.60
N ILE A 684 -29.30 11.22 -16.82
CA ILE A 684 -29.40 10.68 -15.47
C ILE A 684 -28.55 11.50 -14.51
N GLN A 685 -29.07 11.76 -13.31
CA GLN A 685 -28.31 12.37 -12.22
C GLN A 685 -27.68 11.26 -11.37
N MET A 686 -26.45 11.47 -10.90
CA MET A 686 -25.74 10.42 -10.17
C MET A 686 -26.34 10.12 -8.80
N ASP A 687 -27.03 11.07 -8.17
CA ASP A 687 -27.85 10.82 -6.97
C ASP A 687 -29.13 10.01 -7.24
N GLU A 688 -29.38 9.53 -8.45
CA GLU A 688 -30.40 8.51 -8.73
C GLU A 688 -29.81 7.09 -8.77
N LEU A 689 -28.48 6.97 -8.79
CA LEU A 689 -27.74 5.70 -8.86
C LEU A 689 -26.82 5.53 -7.66
N MET A 690 -25.77 6.35 -7.62
CA MET A 690 -24.73 6.38 -6.62
C MET A 690 -23.93 7.67 -6.78
N LEU A 691 -23.84 8.46 -5.72
CA LEU A 691 -22.97 9.64 -5.71
C LEU A 691 -21.51 9.22 -5.74
N LEU A 692 -20.66 10.05 -6.36
CA LEU A 692 -19.23 9.86 -6.30
C LEU A 692 -18.73 10.14 -4.87
N GLN A 693 -18.05 9.14 -4.31
CA GLN A 693 -17.46 9.17 -2.99
C GLN A 693 -16.36 10.25 -2.90
N PRO A 694 -16.47 11.22 -1.99
CA PRO A 694 -15.36 12.13 -1.69
C PRO A 694 -14.11 11.38 -1.25
N GLN A 695 -12.94 11.93 -1.55
CA GLN A 695 -11.66 11.28 -1.27
C GLN A 695 -11.57 10.82 0.19
N ILE A 696 -11.30 9.53 0.39
CA ILE A 696 -11.19 8.94 1.73
C ILE A 696 -9.90 9.43 2.40
N LYS A 697 -10.05 10.04 3.56
CA LYS A 697 -8.96 10.59 4.39
C LYS A 697 -8.74 9.73 5.64
N VAL A 698 -7.48 9.38 5.91
CA VAL A 698 -7.05 8.49 6.99
C VAL A 698 -5.83 9.05 7.72
N GLN A 699 -5.73 8.75 9.01
CA GLN A 699 -4.54 9.02 9.81
C GLN A 699 -4.03 7.69 10.38
N LEU A 700 -2.89 7.23 9.89
CA LEU A 700 -2.35 5.89 10.19
C LEU A 700 -1.75 5.85 11.59
N SER A 701 -0.99 6.87 11.98
CA SER A 701 -0.40 7.00 13.31
C SER A 701 -1.31 7.78 14.27
N LYS A 702 -1.08 7.67 15.58
CA LYS A 702 -1.82 8.45 16.59
C LYS A 702 -1.61 9.95 16.48
N ALA A 703 -0.58 10.40 15.76
CA ALA A 703 -0.25 11.79 15.59
C ALA A 703 0.13 12.06 14.14
N GLY A 704 -0.75 12.72 13.37
CA GLY A 704 -0.59 12.87 11.91
C GLY A 704 0.72 13.49 11.41
N PHE A 705 1.52 14.18 12.24
CA PHE A 705 2.87 14.62 11.85
C PHE A 705 3.88 13.46 11.68
N MET A 706 3.54 12.28 12.17
CA MET A 706 4.31 11.04 12.04
C MET A 706 3.97 10.28 10.76
N ASP A 707 2.84 10.58 10.13
CA ASP A 707 2.46 9.99 8.86
C ASP A 707 3.32 10.59 7.74
N LYS A 708 3.84 9.72 6.87
CA LYS A 708 4.69 10.11 5.73
C LYS A 708 3.92 10.14 4.42
N ALA A 709 2.97 9.22 4.29
CA ALA A 709 2.04 9.18 3.17
C ALA A 709 1.05 10.34 3.29
N GLU A 710 0.45 10.71 2.17
CA GLU A 710 -0.65 11.65 2.15
C GLU A 710 -1.86 11.11 2.94
N VAL A 711 -2.66 12.03 3.47
CA VAL A 711 -3.84 11.71 4.30
C VAL A 711 -4.91 11.02 3.45
N GLY A 712 -4.95 11.26 2.13
CA GLY A 712 -5.88 10.62 1.20
C GLY A 712 -5.16 10.12 -0.05
N GLU A 713 -5.87 9.34 -0.86
CA GLU A 713 -5.43 8.91 -2.19
C GLU A 713 -6.64 8.90 -3.12
N THR A 714 -6.41 9.24 -4.39
CA THR A 714 -7.46 9.19 -5.41
C THR A 714 -7.72 7.75 -5.80
N ILE A 715 -8.86 7.20 -5.37
CA ILE A 715 -9.28 5.85 -5.69
C ILE A 715 -10.45 5.93 -6.68
N LEU A 716 -10.31 5.28 -7.83
CA LEU A 716 -11.39 5.18 -8.80
C LEU A 716 -12.49 4.24 -8.29
N GLN A 717 -13.73 4.64 -8.54
CA GLN A 717 -14.92 3.83 -8.41
C GLN A 717 -15.54 3.67 -9.79
N ARG A 718 -15.98 2.45 -10.13
CA ARG A 718 -16.64 2.20 -11.41
C ARG A 718 -18.16 2.30 -11.28
N PHE A 719 -18.78 3.01 -12.22
CA PHE A 719 -20.22 3.23 -12.27
C PHE A 719 -20.83 2.46 -13.44
N TYR A 720 -21.98 1.84 -13.19
CA TYR A 720 -22.73 1.07 -14.18
C TYR A 720 -24.11 1.70 -14.33
N ILE A 721 -24.39 2.25 -15.51
CA ILE A 721 -25.67 2.90 -15.83
C ILE A 721 -26.44 1.97 -16.77
N PRO A 722 -27.50 1.28 -16.30
CA PRO A 722 -28.32 0.43 -17.15
C PRO A 722 -28.91 1.22 -18.34
N LEU A 723 -28.80 0.72 -19.57
CA LEU A 723 -29.32 1.43 -20.74
C LEU A 723 -30.87 1.47 -20.73
N ASN A 724 -31.54 0.46 -20.17
CA ASN A 724 -32.98 0.49 -19.95
C ASN A 724 -33.42 1.66 -19.03
N LEU A 725 -32.60 2.01 -18.04
CA LEU A 725 -32.87 3.13 -17.14
C LEU A 725 -32.82 4.45 -17.91
N LEU A 726 -31.84 4.63 -18.79
CA LEU A 726 -31.78 5.79 -19.69
C LEU A 726 -32.97 5.86 -20.66
N GLN A 727 -33.39 4.73 -21.24
CA GLN A 727 -34.59 4.67 -22.08
C GLN A 727 -35.86 5.01 -21.30
N SER A 728 -35.94 4.66 -20.01
CA SER A 728 -37.08 5.04 -19.16
C SER A 728 -37.16 6.56 -18.93
N LYS A 729 -36.02 7.26 -18.93
CA LYS A 729 -35.96 8.73 -18.82
C LYS A 729 -36.42 9.44 -20.09
N ASN A 730 -36.17 8.84 -21.26
CA ASN A 730 -36.70 9.32 -22.53
C ASN A 730 -37.07 8.15 -23.45
N PRO A 731 -38.35 7.77 -23.57
CA PRO A 731 -38.79 6.68 -24.44
C PRO A 731 -38.53 6.88 -25.94
N GLN A 732 -38.20 8.11 -26.38
CA GLN A 732 -37.81 8.40 -27.76
C GLN A 732 -36.31 8.21 -28.02
N PHE A 733 -35.50 8.08 -26.95
CA PHE A 733 -34.08 7.78 -27.05
C PHE A 733 -33.86 6.36 -27.57
N LYS A 734 -33.07 6.23 -28.63
CA LYS A 734 -32.72 4.95 -29.25
C LYS A 734 -31.27 4.60 -28.95
N LEU A 735 -31.02 3.32 -28.70
CA LEU A 735 -29.67 2.79 -28.50
C LEU A 735 -28.92 2.67 -29.83
N GLU A 736 -29.64 2.44 -30.91
CA GLU A 736 -29.10 2.56 -32.27
C GLU A 736 -28.70 4.02 -32.54
N GLY A 737 -27.45 4.21 -32.95
CA GLY A 737 -26.95 5.51 -33.38
C GLY A 737 -26.61 6.47 -32.24
N ILE A 738 -26.27 5.96 -31.05
CA ILE A 738 -25.65 6.78 -30.01
C ILE A 738 -24.38 7.40 -30.59
N ASN A 739 -24.35 8.73 -30.65
CA ASN A 739 -23.30 9.49 -31.31
C ASN A 739 -22.61 10.48 -30.37
N LYS A 740 -23.08 10.61 -29.13
CA LYS A 740 -22.53 11.56 -28.17
C LYS A 740 -22.78 11.14 -26.72
N ILE A 741 -21.72 11.23 -25.92
CA ILE A 741 -21.72 11.01 -24.47
C ILE A 741 -21.25 12.31 -23.81
N VAL A 742 -21.89 12.72 -22.72
CA VAL A 742 -21.59 13.96 -22.01
C VAL A 742 -21.65 13.75 -20.50
N PHE A 743 -20.59 14.16 -19.82
CA PHE A 743 -20.53 14.39 -18.38
C PHE A 743 -20.72 15.90 -18.13
N ARG A 744 -21.77 16.26 -17.41
CA ARG A 744 -22.12 17.66 -17.09
C ARG A 744 -22.03 17.90 -15.59
N PHE A 745 -21.09 18.75 -15.19
CA PHE A 745 -20.82 19.09 -13.79
C PHE A 745 -21.57 20.37 -13.40
N ASP A 746 -22.90 20.24 -13.26
CA ASP A 746 -23.84 21.33 -12.98
C ASP A 746 -24.52 21.27 -11.60
N LEU A 747 -24.41 20.15 -10.89
CA LEU A 747 -25.07 19.94 -9.60
C LEU A 747 -24.16 20.30 -8.42
N SER A 748 -22.94 19.74 -8.38
CA SER A 748 -21.93 20.14 -7.39
C SER A 748 -21.29 21.49 -7.74
N PRO A 749 -21.18 22.43 -6.78
CA PRO A 749 -20.72 23.80 -7.03
C PRO A 749 -19.25 23.90 -7.44
N TYR A 750 -18.44 22.91 -7.07
CA TYR A 750 -17.06 22.75 -7.50
C TYR A 750 -16.67 21.29 -7.34
N GLY A 751 -15.54 20.89 -7.93
CA GLY A 751 -14.93 19.59 -7.70
C GLY A 751 -13.67 19.42 -8.54
N TRP A 752 -12.86 18.45 -8.16
CA TRP A 752 -11.71 18.05 -8.95
C TRP A 752 -11.63 16.53 -8.97
N VAL A 753 -12.03 15.96 -10.09
CA VAL A 753 -12.13 14.51 -10.29
C VAL A 753 -11.10 14.04 -11.29
N VAL A 754 -10.83 12.74 -11.26
CA VAL A 754 -10.22 12.01 -12.36
C VAL A 754 -11.28 11.10 -12.96
N LEU A 755 -11.31 11.01 -14.28
CA LEU A 755 -12.20 10.17 -15.06
C LEU A 755 -11.34 9.23 -15.91
N ASP A 756 -11.77 7.99 -16.00
CA ASP A 756 -11.07 6.93 -16.71
C ASP A 756 -12.09 5.95 -17.31
N ASP A 757 -11.61 5.12 -18.23
CA ASP A 757 -12.19 3.81 -18.46
C ASP A 757 -13.68 3.92 -18.85
N ILE A 758 -13.95 4.77 -19.85
CA ILE A 758 -15.29 5.10 -20.37
C ILE A 758 -15.66 4.13 -21.48
N GLY A 759 -16.85 3.53 -21.41
CA GLY A 759 -17.25 2.52 -22.38
C GLY A 759 -18.66 1.98 -22.24
N PHE A 760 -18.91 0.88 -22.93
CA PHE A 760 -20.13 0.09 -22.78
C PHE A 760 -19.78 -1.33 -22.37
N TRP A 761 -20.60 -1.90 -21.51
CA TRP A 761 -20.45 -3.29 -21.10
C TRP A 761 -21.68 -4.08 -21.58
N GLN A 762 -21.43 -5.16 -22.32
CA GLN A 762 -22.48 -5.96 -22.93
C GLN A 762 -22.87 -7.12 -22.02
N GLU A 763 -24.16 -7.20 -21.65
CA GLU A 763 -24.66 -8.29 -20.83
C GLU A 763 -24.74 -9.59 -21.65
N ILE A 764 -24.62 -10.76 -21.00
CA ILE A 764 -24.65 -12.05 -21.71
C ILE A 764 -25.96 -12.18 -22.49
N ARG A 765 -25.84 -12.42 -23.79
CA ARG A 765 -26.96 -12.76 -24.66
C ARG A 765 -27.32 -14.22 -24.39
N ASN A 766 -28.40 -14.46 -23.64
CA ASN A 766 -29.06 -15.75 -23.71
C ASN A 766 -29.70 -15.85 -25.11
N GLU A 767 -29.03 -16.51 -26.05
CA GLU A 767 -29.64 -16.93 -27.32
C GLU A 767 -30.62 -18.08 -27.13
#